data_AF-A0A4U7ATS1-F1
#
_entry.id   AF-A0A4U7ATS1-F1
#
_cell.length_a   1.000
_cell.length_b   1.000
_cell.length_c   1.000
_cell.angle_alpha   90.00
_cell.angle_beta   90.00
_cell.angle_gamma   90.00
#
_symmetry.space_group_name_H-M   'P 1'
#
loop_
_entity.id
_entity.type
_entity.pdbx_description
1 polymer ?
#
loop_
_entity_poly.entity_id
_entity_poly.type
_entity_poly.pdbx_seq_one_letter_code
_entity_poly.pdbx_strand_id
1 'polypeptide(L)'
;MAQSSSRMVLQSMRDDRTVRSRIPSNRIIAPPATPIRNRRSLGSVPSTATQHRQVKAHTSTGAWRNPVIPQPRFTETPGELQALFVKPVSVQTIKAAGFEVEHLSQQQYNLASRLLNTIPQDDPTQIQSQQNTRDGRDDPSSGTQAQVNDYMRNSKKVLSFETLERALNRTLDQANLAKDMIDFLRRQRRDFEWEWPSLDREIIYRCWSIGQELLMLKSIQELDSYDYKRSGGSRPWNWDWSVQKFILEGIPVLAHYERDFIELSLRGCPGDYVLDPDKQSCLPSTPPVDCLTGPVLPVDPQFESRAEMYILILRNGQGDRLTYGQYRHLAKWVDWYQENMEDVEPPQKTPPSRTKSPKSTSGKKKTIKKPPKFKQQTGLDNQRDTDMFFKIDSALNNNGRKPWTRSNTEEQGLRRYLPKYGDVPMARQWAKVAADYIDRIQSKLKASDDDKIPFDTIDIGWTAVPNDRMIQHWRHQSSNQLMNLIESVCTALFPTEHFRFHYRTVHLLHEAPLAKLVEHFLSRICGSYSSDGGTNTVFGGRSVHSADKAKPEKYNENVREIIQTGIFDQNMERIKISVKYETLRAQAYAKQQRIGKELKKLIPAVVGQTQAAIAHLKNEQRKRKEMQQEANRVAKIVYRKWHAGLEMKKAASITEEVWESLDDAGVLSADVSAFVARIRSARDSSSRRLIE
;
A
#
# COMPACT_ATOMS: atom_id res chain seq x y z
N MET A 1 22.28 52.40 -26.31
CA MET A 1 21.98 53.83 -26.07
C MET A 1 21.29 53.91 -24.72
N ALA A 2 21.71 54.61 -23.67
CA ALA A 2 22.76 55.60 -23.43
C ALA A 2 23.28 55.47 -21.97
N GLN A 3 24.41 56.11 -21.70
CA GLN A 3 25.26 56.01 -20.51
C GLN A 3 24.93 57.03 -19.39
N SER A 4 25.61 56.82 -18.25
CA SER A 4 26.05 57.76 -17.20
C SER A 4 25.16 57.80 -15.94
N SER A 5 25.67 57.87 -14.71
CA SER A 5 26.89 58.54 -14.22
C SER A 5 27.43 57.95 -12.91
N SER A 6 28.75 58.10 -12.72
CA SER A 6 29.52 57.88 -11.49
C SER A 6 29.54 59.12 -10.58
N ARG A 7 29.70 58.94 -9.25
CA ARG A 7 30.61 59.68 -8.33
C ARG A 7 30.33 59.28 -6.87
N MET A 8 31.29 58.62 -6.20
CA MET A 8 32.25 59.18 -5.21
C MET A 8 31.66 59.66 -3.88
N VAL A 9 31.96 58.94 -2.80
CA VAL A 9 32.40 59.50 -1.49
C VAL A 9 33.45 58.56 -0.88
N LEU A 10 34.61 59.11 -0.53
CA LEU A 10 35.70 58.55 0.26
C LEU A 10 35.87 59.41 1.54
N GLN A 11 36.66 58.91 2.50
CA GLN A 11 36.98 59.42 3.86
C GLN A 11 35.93 59.08 4.94
N SER A 12 36.23 58.58 6.15
CA SER A 12 37.47 58.45 6.93
C SER A 12 37.25 57.32 7.97
N MET A 13 38.25 56.52 8.39
CA MET A 13 38.98 56.76 9.65
C MET A 13 40.19 55.80 9.74
N ARG A 14 41.32 56.34 10.19
CA ARG A 14 42.49 55.62 10.71
C ARG A 14 42.27 55.29 12.19
N ASP A 15 42.73 54.13 12.65
CA ASP A 15 43.88 54.02 13.59
C ASP A 15 44.04 52.60 14.16
N ASP A 16 45.28 52.13 14.07
CA ASP A 16 46.05 51.23 14.95
C ASP A 16 45.36 50.17 15.81
N ARG A 17 45.75 48.90 15.57
CA ARG A 17 46.59 48.16 16.53
C ARG A 17 47.16 46.87 15.92
N THR A 18 48.49 46.86 15.85
CA THR A 18 49.38 45.71 15.64
C THR A 18 49.19 44.61 16.68
N VAL A 19 48.95 43.37 16.23
CA VAL A 19 49.28 42.16 16.99
C VAL A 19 50.00 41.19 16.06
N ARG A 20 51.30 41.01 16.31
CA ARG A 20 52.16 39.99 15.70
C ARG A 20 51.74 38.61 16.23
N SER A 21 51.35 37.69 15.35
CA SER A 21 51.35 36.26 15.65
C SER A 21 52.32 35.53 14.73
N ARG A 22 53.21 34.76 15.37
CA ARG A 22 54.27 33.96 14.74
C ARG A 22 53.64 32.75 14.04
N ILE A 23 53.86 32.61 12.74
CA ILE A 23 53.60 31.39 11.98
C ILE A 23 54.89 30.57 11.95
N PRO A 24 54.90 29.31 12.42
CA PRO A 24 56.05 28.43 12.24
C PRO A 24 56.09 27.90 10.81
N SER A 25 57.21 28.16 10.15
CA SER A 25 57.62 27.61 8.85
C SER A 25 57.74 26.09 8.91
N ASN A 26 56.86 25.37 8.20
CA ASN A 26 57.01 23.94 7.96
C ASN A 26 57.56 23.68 6.54
N ARG A 27 58.56 22.79 6.53
CA ARG A 27 59.36 22.32 5.40
C ARG A 27 58.53 21.93 4.17
N ILE A 28 58.90 22.51 3.04
CA ILE A 28 58.61 21.99 1.71
C ILE A 28 59.57 20.82 1.46
N ILE A 29 59.04 19.61 1.33
CA ILE A 29 59.79 18.43 0.86
C ILE A 29 59.59 18.36 -0.66
N ALA A 30 60.68 18.51 -1.41
CA ALA A 30 60.72 18.35 -2.85
C ALA A 30 60.48 16.87 -3.26
N PRO A 31 59.83 16.60 -4.40
CA PRO A 31 59.66 15.23 -4.90
C PRO A 31 60.98 14.67 -5.47
N PRO A 32 61.25 13.36 -5.34
CA PRO A 32 62.48 12.76 -5.83
C PRO A 32 62.47 12.60 -7.35
N ALA A 33 63.64 12.83 -7.93
CA ALA A 33 63.97 12.72 -9.34
C ALA A 33 63.76 11.29 -9.90
N THR A 34 63.21 11.23 -11.11
CA THR A 34 63.10 10.03 -11.95
C THR A 34 64.48 9.68 -12.53
N PRO A 35 64.96 8.43 -12.47
CA PRO A 35 66.17 8.05 -13.17
C PRO A 35 65.87 7.66 -14.62
N ILE A 36 66.61 8.27 -15.53
CA ILE A 36 66.69 7.98 -16.96
C ILE A 36 67.69 6.82 -17.21
N ARG A 37 67.35 5.99 -18.20
CA ARG A 37 68.17 5.04 -19.01
C ARG A 37 68.51 3.65 -18.42
N ASN A 38 68.09 2.60 -19.16
CA ASN A 38 69.01 1.99 -20.12
C ASN A 38 68.35 1.12 -21.21
N ARG A 39 68.98 1.18 -22.38
CA ARG A 39 68.73 0.48 -23.66
C ARG A 39 69.48 -0.86 -23.67
N ARG A 40 68.86 -1.89 -24.27
CA ARG A 40 69.38 -3.15 -24.91
C ARG A 40 68.39 -4.27 -24.56
N SER A 41 67.99 -5.20 -25.41
CA SER A 41 68.43 -5.64 -26.74
C SER A 41 67.31 -6.44 -27.42
N LEU A 42 67.41 -6.53 -28.74
CA LEU A 42 66.57 -7.30 -29.67
C LEU A 42 66.39 -8.77 -29.28
N GLY A 43 65.16 -9.28 -29.47
CA GLY A 43 64.82 -10.69 -29.53
C GLY A 43 63.56 -10.86 -30.38
N SER A 44 63.71 -11.49 -31.54
CA SER A 44 62.73 -11.66 -32.62
C SER A 44 61.83 -12.91 -32.43
N VAL A 45 60.51 -12.73 -32.64
CA VAL A 45 59.54 -13.60 -33.39
C VAL A 45 59.27 -15.02 -32.78
N PRO A 46 58.03 -15.58 -32.73
CA PRO A 46 57.06 -15.60 -33.82
C PRO A 46 55.59 -15.23 -33.54
N SER A 47 54.99 -14.70 -34.60
CA SER A 47 53.58 -14.42 -34.75
C SER A 47 52.76 -15.71 -34.83
N THR A 48 51.76 -15.85 -33.97
CA THR A 48 50.62 -16.74 -34.22
C THR A 48 49.40 -15.88 -34.50
N ALA A 49 48.85 -16.11 -35.68
CA ALA A 49 47.66 -15.46 -36.20
C ALA A 49 46.45 -15.80 -35.31
N THR A 50 45.83 -14.77 -34.75
CA THR A 50 44.48 -14.89 -34.17
C THR A 50 43.53 -14.07 -35.03
N GLN A 51 42.56 -14.77 -35.60
CA GLN A 51 41.52 -14.27 -36.48
C GLN A 51 40.81 -13.05 -35.89
N HIS A 52 40.81 -11.96 -36.67
CA HIS A 52 39.89 -10.85 -36.49
C HIS A 52 38.44 -11.34 -36.66
N ARG A 53 37.72 -11.51 -35.55
CA ARG A 53 36.26 -11.50 -35.56
C ARG A 53 35.83 -10.04 -35.43
N GLN A 54 35.43 -9.45 -36.56
CA GLN A 54 34.76 -8.15 -36.59
C GLN A 54 33.50 -8.21 -35.73
N VAL A 55 33.54 -7.59 -34.56
CA VAL A 55 32.32 -7.19 -33.84
C VAL A 55 31.96 -5.82 -34.38
N LYS A 56 30.91 -5.78 -35.21
CA LYS A 56 30.26 -4.53 -35.62
C LYS A 56 29.79 -3.81 -34.36
N ALA A 57 30.37 -2.65 -34.07
CA ALA A 57 29.81 -1.70 -33.14
C ALA A 57 28.47 -1.21 -33.70
N HIS A 58 27.36 -1.69 -33.14
CA HIS A 58 26.08 -1.01 -33.26
C HIS A 58 26.07 0.11 -32.22
N THR A 59 26.35 1.33 -32.67
CA THR A 59 25.90 2.54 -32.02
C THR A 59 24.39 2.61 -32.17
N SER A 60 23.64 2.06 -31.21
CA SER A 60 22.23 2.39 -31.01
C SER A 60 22.14 3.39 -29.87
N THR A 61 22.04 4.67 -30.23
CA THR A 61 21.37 5.68 -29.40
C THR A 61 19.89 5.33 -29.34
N GLY A 62 19.56 4.28 -28.60
CA GLY A 62 18.20 3.90 -28.25
C GLY A 62 17.89 4.50 -26.90
N ALA A 63 17.26 5.69 -26.89
CA ALA A 63 16.53 6.15 -25.73
C ALA A 63 15.38 5.15 -25.50
N TRP A 64 15.62 4.14 -24.68
CA TRP A 64 14.59 3.23 -24.22
C TRP A 64 13.68 4.02 -23.29
N ARG A 65 12.56 4.49 -23.85
CA ARG A 65 11.40 4.85 -23.05
C ARG A 65 11.08 3.61 -22.20
N ASN A 66 11.09 3.77 -20.88
CA ASN A 66 10.41 2.84 -19.97
C ASN A 66 9.10 2.41 -20.63
N PRO A 67 8.69 1.13 -20.57
CA PRO A 67 7.34 0.79 -20.97
C PRO A 67 6.42 1.71 -20.20
N VAL A 68 5.76 2.64 -20.92
CA VAL A 68 4.67 3.42 -20.40
C VAL A 68 3.58 2.39 -20.17
N ILE A 69 3.62 1.78 -18.98
CA ILE A 69 2.48 1.06 -18.43
C ILE A 69 1.35 2.07 -18.55
N PRO A 70 0.25 1.77 -19.27
CA PRO A 70 -0.85 2.70 -19.38
C PRO A 70 -1.31 3.01 -17.97
N GLN A 71 -0.99 4.22 -17.51
CA GLN A 71 -1.55 4.79 -16.31
C GLN A 71 -3.06 4.62 -16.46
N PRO A 72 -3.77 3.92 -15.57
CA PRO A 72 -5.20 4.13 -15.48
C PRO A 72 -5.35 5.59 -15.09
N ARG A 73 -5.61 6.45 -16.07
CA ARG A 73 -6.09 7.79 -15.83
C ARG A 73 -7.44 7.61 -15.16
N PHE A 74 -7.44 7.56 -13.83
CA PHE A 74 -8.59 7.94 -13.05
C PHE A 74 -8.70 9.47 -13.18
N THR A 75 -9.01 9.93 -14.39
CA THR A 75 -9.57 11.28 -14.63
C THR A 75 -11.06 11.30 -14.29
N GLU A 76 -11.56 10.25 -13.62
CA GLU A 76 -12.90 10.25 -13.09
C GLU A 76 -13.01 11.40 -12.09
N THR A 77 -13.76 12.41 -12.51
CA THR A 77 -14.18 13.50 -11.65
C THR A 77 -14.92 12.90 -10.44
N PRO A 78 -14.93 13.56 -9.27
CA PRO A 78 -15.71 13.09 -8.12
C PRO A 78 -17.17 12.74 -8.44
N GLY A 79 -17.76 13.34 -9.49
CA GLY A 79 -19.09 13.00 -10.01
C GLY A 79 -19.20 11.65 -10.73
N GLU A 80 -18.15 11.18 -11.40
CA GLU A 80 -18.13 9.89 -12.11
C GLU A 80 -17.99 8.69 -11.16
N LEU A 81 -17.22 8.85 -10.07
CA LEU A 81 -17.16 7.85 -9.00
C LEU A 81 -18.51 7.71 -8.27
N GLN A 82 -19.29 8.78 -8.14
CA GLN A 82 -20.63 8.73 -7.55
C GLN A 82 -21.62 7.92 -8.42
N ALA A 83 -21.44 7.93 -9.75
CA ALA A 83 -22.26 7.16 -10.69
C ALA A 83 -21.94 5.65 -10.71
N LEU A 84 -20.72 5.25 -10.32
CA LEU A 84 -20.31 3.84 -10.21
C LEU A 84 -20.85 3.15 -8.94
N PHE A 85 -21.00 3.89 -7.84
CA PHE A 85 -21.53 3.35 -6.57
C PHE A 85 -23.04 3.49 -6.40
N VAL A 86 -23.69 4.28 -7.26
CA VAL A 86 -25.15 4.47 -7.29
C VAL A 86 -25.65 4.28 -8.73
N LYS A 87 -25.59 3.06 -9.26
CA LYS A 87 -26.52 2.70 -10.34
C LYS A 87 -27.87 2.42 -9.69
N PRO A 88 -28.89 3.29 -9.81
CA PRO A 88 -30.24 2.89 -9.44
C PRO A 88 -30.56 1.62 -10.24
N VAL A 89 -30.96 0.56 -9.55
CA VAL A 89 -31.45 -0.65 -10.23
C VAL A 89 -32.62 -0.19 -11.09
N SER A 90 -32.43 -0.17 -12.40
CA SER A 90 -33.48 0.30 -13.31
C SER A 90 -34.70 -0.61 -13.18
N VAL A 91 -35.89 -0.05 -13.37
CA VAL A 91 -37.14 -0.84 -13.43
C VAL A 91 -37.03 -1.97 -14.46
N GLN A 92 -36.23 -1.77 -15.52
CA GLN A 92 -35.95 -2.78 -16.54
C GLN A 92 -35.08 -3.93 -16.00
N THR A 93 -34.13 -3.67 -15.10
CA THR A 93 -33.28 -4.70 -14.46
C THR A 93 -34.10 -5.56 -13.48
N ILE A 94 -35.07 -4.97 -12.76
CA ILE A 94 -35.98 -5.70 -11.86
C ILE A 94 -36.95 -6.57 -12.68
N LYS A 95 -37.49 -6.03 -13.77
CA LYS A 95 -38.35 -6.79 -14.70
C LYS A 95 -37.59 -7.93 -15.39
N ALA A 96 -36.33 -7.72 -15.78
CA ALA A 96 -35.48 -8.74 -16.40
C ALA A 96 -35.14 -9.90 -15.45
N ALA A 97 -35.21 -9.70 -14.12
CA ALA A 97 -35.05 -10.74 -13.11
C ALA A 97 -36.34 -11.54 -12.83
N GLY A 98 -37.42 -11.32 -13.60
CA GLY A 98 -38.66 -12.09 -13.51
C GLY A 98 -39.64 -11.63 -12.41
N PHE A 99 -39.42 -10.46 -11.81
CA PHE A 99 -40.36 -9.87 -10.84
C PHE A 99 -41.36 -8.97 -11.57
N GLU A 100 -42.61 -9.41 -11.69
CA GLU A 100 -43.71 -8.53 -12.11
C GLU A 100 -44.04 -7.55 -10.97
N VAL A 101 -43.75 -6.27 -11.20
CA VAL A 101 -43.86 -5.17 -10.21
C VAL A 101 -45.29 -4.63 -10.12
N GLU A 102 -46.32 -5.48 -10.23
CA GLU A 102 -47.72 -5.02 -10.16
C GLU A 102 -48.26 -4.91 -8.73
N HIS A 103 -47.51 -5.37 -7.70
CA HIS A 103 -48.00 -5.43 -6.32
C HIS A 103 -47.04 -4.90 -5.24
N LEU A 104 -46.14 -3.97 -5.57
CA LEU A 104 -45.58 -3.12 -4.50
C LEU A 104 -46.65 -2.11 -4.12
N SER A 105 -47.06 -2.10 -2.86
CA SER A 105 -48.01 -1.06 -2.40
C SER A 105 -47.38 0.31 -2.61
N GLN A 106 -48.18 1.34 -2.95
CA GLN A 106 -47.69 2.70 -3.14
C GLN A 106 -46.85 3.19 -1.93
N GLN A 107 -47.11 2.67 -0.73
CA GLN A 107 -46.30 2.90 0.46
C GLN A 107 -44.87 2.33 0.39
N GLN A 108 -44.70 1.12 -0.16
CA GLN A 108 -43.38 0.50 -0.35
C GLN A 108 -42.55 1.24 -1.42
N TYR A 109 -43.21 1.69 -2.51
CA TYR A 109 -42.57 2.52 -3.53
C TYR A 109 -42.14 3.89 -2.99
N ASN A 110 -43.04 4.56 -2.26
CA ASN A 110 -42.75 5.87 -1.65
C ASN A 110 -41.65 5.78 -0.59
N LEU A 111 -41.57 4.67 0.15
CA LEU A 111 -40.49 4.42 1.12
C LEU A 111 -39.14 4.24 0.42
N ALA A 112 -39.08 3.41 -0.63
CA ALA A 112 -37.86 3.22 -1.42
C ALA A 112 -37.37 4.50 -2.10
N SER A 113 -38.30 5.30 -2.65
CA SER A 113 -37.99 6.57 -3.32
C SER A 113 -37.51 7.66 -2.32
N ARG A 114 -38.12 7.73 -1.13
CA ARG A 114 -37.64 8.63 -0.04
C ARG A 114 -36.25 8.21 0.47
N LEU A 115 -35.95 6.92 0.54
CA LEU A 115 -34.63 6.44 0.96
C LEU A 115 -33.54 6.79 -0.07
N LEU A 116 -33.84 6.71 -1.37
CA LEU A 116 -32.93 7.06 -2.46
C LEU A 116 -32.67 8.58 -2.58
N ASN A 117 -33.68 9.42 -2.31
CA ASN A 117 -33.59 10.88 -2.44
C ASN A 117 -32.99 11.61 -1.21
N THR A 118 -32.47 10.89 -0.21
CA THR A 118 -31.84 11.48 1.00
C THR A 118 -30.31 11.41 0.98
N ILE A 119 -29.72 11.22 -0.20
CA ILE A 119 -28.27 11.27 -0.44
C ILE A 119 -27.91 12.74 -0.75
N PRO A 120 -27.00 13.38 0.00
CA PRO A 120 -26.61 14.77 -0.26
C PRO A 120 -26.03 14.95 -1.66
N GLN A 121 -26.49 15.99 -2.37
CA GLN A 121 -26.01 16.39 -3.70
C GLN A 121 -25.13 17.65 -3.56
N ASP A 122 -24.13 17.61 -2.68
CA ASP A 122 -23.18 18.72 -2.55
C ASP A 122 -22.14 18.60 -3.68
N ASP A 123 -22.12 19.59 -4.57
CA ASP A 123 -21.21 19.67 -5.73
C ASP A 123 -19.79 20.09 -5.28
N PRO A 124 -18.78 19.20 -5.39
CA PRO A 124 -17.41 19.50 -5.00
C PRO A 124 -16.73 20.58 -5.87
N THR A 125 -17.26 20.86 -7.07
CA THR A 125 -16.61 21.77 -8.03
C THR A 125 -16.68 23.24 -7.62
N GLN A 126 -17.61 23.63 -6.73
CA GLN A 126 -17.70 25.00 -6.25
C GLN A 126 -16.51 25.43 -5.37
N ILE A 127 -15.80 24.48 -4.74
CA ILE A 127 -14.68 24.76 -3.83
C ILE A 127 -13.42 25.20 -4.60
N GLN A 128 -13.20 24.72 -5.83
CA GLN A 128 -12.03 25.08 -6.65
C GLN A 128 -12.11 26.51 -7.22
N SER A 129 -13.31 27.03 -7.47
CA SER A 129 -13.49 28.34 -8.10
C SER A 129 -13.10 29.55 -7.23
N GLN A 130 -13.06 29.39 -5.89
CA GLN A 130 -12.70 30.46 -4.95
C GLN A 130 -11.18 30.60 -4.71
N GLN A 131 -10.37 29.68 -5.22
CA GLN A 131 -8.92 29.62 -4.94
C GLN A 131 -8.09 30.42 -5.95
N ASN A 132 -8.52 30.52 -7.21
CA ASN A 132 -7.77 31.20 -8.27
C ASN A 132 -7.71 32.74 -8.13
N THR A 133 -8.38 33.33 -7.14
CA THR A 133 -8.40 34.79 -6.91
C THR A 133 -7.38 35.29 -5.89
N ARG A 134 -6.56 34.42 -5.27
CA ARG A 134 -5.69 34.80 -4.12
C ARG A 134 -4.19 34.92 -4.42
N ASP A 135 -3.73 34.54 -5.60
CA ASP A 135 -2.28 34.46 -5.93
C ASP A 135 -1.64 35.77 -6.42
N GLY A 136 -2.29 36.91 -6.20
CA GLY A 136 -1.79 38.21 -6.64
C GLY A 136 -1.23 39.04 -5.49
N ARG A 137 0.12 39.10 -5.40
CA ARG A 137 0.96 40.02 -4.60
C ARG A 137 1.28 39.54 -3.18
N ASP A 138 2.43 38.88 -3.03
CA ASP A 138 3.42 39.16 -1.98
C ASP A 138 4.69 38.36 -2.31
N ASP A 139 5.86 38.99 -2.16
CA ASP A 139 7.16 38.39 -2.44
C ASP A 139 7.47 37.27 -1.43
N PRO A 140 7.54 35.98 -1.84
CA PRO A 140 7.67 34.85 -0.91
C PRO A 140 9.04 34.73 -0.22
N SER A 141 10.01 35.58 -0.55
CA SER A 141 11.43 35.29 -0.30
C SER A 141 11.89 35.47 1.15
N SER A 142 11.10 36.06 2.06
CA SER A 142 11.49 36.22 3.47
C SER A 142 10.44 35.66 4.44
N GLY A 143 10.60 34.39 4.82
CA GLY A 143 9.84 33.79 5.93
C GLY A 143 10.09 34.54 7.23
N THR A 144 9.23 35.50 7.57
CA THR A 144 9.31 36.32 8.79
C THR A 144 9.13 35.45 10.04
N GLN A 145 9.65 35.89 11.19
CA GLN A 145 9.43 35.20 12.47
C GLN A 145 7.93 35.07 12.80
N ALA A 146 7.11 36.02 12.34
CA ALA A 146 5.67 35.95 12.46
C ALA A 146 5.07 34.76 11.69
N GLN A 147 5.53 34.50 10.46
CA GLN A 147 5.13 33.34 9.67
C GLN A 147 5.59 32.02 10.29
N VAL A 148 6.80 31.96 10.86
CA VAL A 148 7.27 30.78 11.61
C VAL A 148 6.34 30.53 12.81
N ASN A 149 6.03 31.57 13.60
CA ASN A 149 5.13 31.44 14.74
C ASN A 149 3.70 31.07 14.30
N ASP A 150 3.25 31.52 13.13
CA ASP A 150 1.95 31.17 12.60
C ASP A 150 1.90 29.73 12.12
N TYR A 151 2.91 29.28 11.37
CA TYR A 151 3.10 27.88 11.00
C TYR A 151 3.07 26.97 12.22
N MET A 152 3.84 27.28 13.27
CA MET A 152 3.90 26.46 14.50
C MET A 152 2.57 26.45 15.27
N ARG A 153 1.78 27.53 15.20
CA ARG A 153 0.43 27.57 15.76
C ARG A 153 -0.56 26.81 14.90
N ASN A 154 -0.47 26.94 13.58
CA ASN A 154 -1.37 26.35 12.62
C ASN A 154 -1.14 24.84 12.52
N SER A 155 0.10 24.37 12.41
CA SER A 155 0.42 22.93 12.44
C SER A 155 -0.20 22.21 13.64
N LYS A 156 -0.35 22.91 14.78
CA LYS A 156 -1.01 22.42 16.00
C LYS A 156 -2.53 22.66 16.05
N LYS A 157 -3.06 23.66 15.32
CA LYS A 157 -4.49 24.07 15.34
C LYS A 157 -5.32 23.57 14.17
N VAL A 158 -4.69 23.20 13.06
CA VAL A 158 -5.27 23.22 11.71
C VAL A 158 -6.42 22.23 11.48
N LEU A 159 -6.64 21.31 12.40
CA LEU A 159 -7.93 20.67 12.57
C LEU A 159 -8.24 20.74 14.06
N SER A 160 -9.37 21.35 14.46
CA SER A 160 -9.71 21.34 15.88
C SER A 160 -9.74 19.88 16.32
N PHE A 161 -8.95 19.58 17.36
CA PHE A 161 -8.75 18.23 17.87
C PHE A 161 -10.09 17.51 17.97
N GLU A 162 -11.12 18.21 18.46
CA GLU A 162 -12.50 17.75 18.55
C GLU A 162 -13.18 17.40 17.23
N THR A 163 -12.96 18.14 16.13
CA THR A 163 -13.61 17.86 14.83
C THR A 163 -13.01 16.61 14.22
N LEU A 164 -11.68 16.51 14.25
CA LEU A 164 -10.96 15.37 13.73
C LEU A 164 -11.23 14.15 14.62
N GLU A 165 -11.16 14.30 15.94
CA GLU A 165 -11.54 13.28 16.92
C GLU A 165 -12.98 12.79 16.73
N ARG A 166 -13.96 13.69 16.56
CA ARG A 166 -15.36 13.28 16.30
C ARG A 166 -15.51 12.55 14.97
N ALA A 167 -14.85 13.01 13.92
CA ALA A 167 -14.82 12.35 12.62
C ALA A 167 -14.14 10.96 12.72
N LEU A 168 -13.03 10.91 13.44
CA LEU A 168 -12.20 9.73 13.61
C LEU A 168 -12.90 8.69 14.46
N ASN A 169 -13.47 9.06 15.61
CA ASN A 169 -14.21 8.15 16.47
C ASN A 169 -15.42 7.55 15.74
N ARG A 170 -16.12 8.33 14.90
CA ARG A 170 -17.20 7.79 14.04
C ARG A 170 -16.71 6.83 12.95
N THR A 171 -15.50 7.06 12.44
CA THR A 171 -14.86 6.23 11.39
C THR A 171 -14.17 4.99 11.99
N LEU A 172 -13.66 5.10 13.21
CA LEU A 172 -12.98 4.05 13.97
C LEU A 172 -13.95 3.15 14.72
N ASP A 173 -15.11 3.63 15.18
CA ASP A 173 -16.16 2.74 15.71
C ASP A 173 -16.72 1.80 14.63
N GLN A 174 -16.51 2.13 13.36
CA GLN A 174 -16.79 1.24 12.24
C GLN A 174 -15.67 0.22 11.99
N ALA A 175 -14.58 0.19 12.78
CA ALA A 175 -13.37 -0.63 12.58
C ALA A 175 -13.53 -2.15 12.64
N ASN A 176 -14.72 -2.69 12.91
CA ASN A 176 -15.02 -4.05 12.44
C ASN A 176 -14.80 -4.19 10.92
N LEU A 177 -14.96 -3.07 10.20
CA LEU A 177 -14.59 -2.90 8.81
C LEU A 177 -13.09 -3.05 8.56
N ALA A 178 -12.15 -2.75 9.47
CA ALA A 178 -10.74 -2.99 9.19
C ALA A 178 -10.43 -4.49 9.15
N LYS A 179 -11.03 -5.27 10.05
CA LYS A 179 -10.94 -6.74 10.03
C LYS A 179 -11.66 -7.32 8.81
N ASP A 180 -12.91 -6.88 8.57
CA ASP A 180 -13.68 -7.32 7.39
C ASP A 180 -13.07 -6.84 6.08
N MET A 181 -12.40 -5.68 6.05
CA MET A 181 -11.69 -5.12 4.92
C MET A 181 -10.37 -5.82 4.71
N ILE A 182 -9.60 -6.15 5.76
CA ILE A 182 -8.42 -7.03 5.62
C ILE A 182 -8.85 -8.40 5.07
N ASP A 183 -9.93 -8.98 5.59
CA ASP A 183 -10.46 -10.26 5.09
C ASP A 183 -11.09 -10.15 3.69
N PHE A 184 -11.66 -9.00 3.34
CA PHE A 184 -12.13 -8.68 1.99
C PHE A 184 -10.95 -8.49 1.03
N LEU A 185 -9.93 -7.73 1.43
CA LEU A 185 -8.71 -7.49 0.66
C LEU A 185 -7.92 -8.79 0.44
N ARG A 186 -7.88 -9.67 1.45
CA ARG A 186 -7.38 -11.05 1.33
C ARG A 186 -8.18 -11.87 0.31
N ARG A 187 -9.50 -11.67 0.24
CA ARG A 187 -10.36 -12.31 -0.77
C ARG A 187 -10.21 -11.71 -2.17
N GLN A 188 -9.97 -10.40 -2.27
CA GLN A 188 -9.72 -9.62 -3.49
C GLN A 188 -8.24 -9.65 -3.92
N ARG A 189 -7.42 -10.57 -3.39
CA ARG A 189 -5.98 -10.66 -3.68
C ARG A 189 -5.67 -10.99 -5.15
N ARG A 190 -6.68 -11.36 -5.95
CA ARG A 190 -6.50 -11.86 -7.31
C ARG A 190 -6.27 -10.79 -8.37
N ASP A 191 -6.60 -9.53 -8.12
CA ASP A 191 -6.71 -8.53 -9.21
C ASP A 191 -5.63 -7.43 -9.20
N PHE A 192 -4.63 -7.51 -8.32
CA PHE A 192 -3.55 -6.51 -8.30
C PHE A 192 -2.32 -6.99 -9.08
N GLU A 193 -1.81 -6.12 -9.95
CA GLU A 193 -0.61 -6.36 -10.75
C GLU A 193 0.66 -6.44 -9.87
N TRP A 194 0.67 -5.79 -8.70
CA TRP A 194 1.84 -5.68 -7.83
C TRP A 194 1.91 -6.78 -6.76
N GLU A 195 3.12 -7.21 -6.41
CA GLU A 195 3.38 -8.05 -5.22
C GLU A 195 4.20 -7.25 -4.22
N TRP A 196 3.87 -7.38 -2.94
CA TRP A 196 4.61 -6.73 -1.87
C TRP A 196 5.57 -7.71 -1.17
N PRO A 197 6.70 -7.23 -0.65
CA PRO A 197 7.66 -8.06 0.08
C PRO A 197 7.06 -8.62 1.38
N SER A 198 6.12 -7.88 1.98
CA SER A 198 5.41 -8.26 3.20
C SER A 198 3.91 -7.95 3.13
N LEU A 199 3.13 -8.66 3.95
CA LEU A 199 1.70 -8.43 4.09
C LEU A 199 1.41 -7.05 4.71
N ASP A 200 2.26 -6.58 5.62
CA ASP A 200 2.16 -5.26 6.24
C ASP A 200 2.12 -4.17 5.17
N ARG A 201 3.07 -4.20 4.22
CA ARG A 201 3.16 -3.19 3.16
C ARG A 201 1.96 -3.25 2.21
N GLU A 202 1.50 -4.46 1.90
CA GLU A 202 0.26 -4.68 1.11
C GLU A 202 -0.96 -4.05 1.82
N ILE A 203 -1.11 -4.27 3.12
CA ILE A 203 -2.22 -3.69 3.91
C ILE A 203 -2.15 -2.16 3.88
N ILE A 204 -0.98 -1.58 4.14
CA ILE A 204 -0.80 -0.12 4.16
C ILE A 204 -1.14 0.48 2.79
N TYR A 205 -0.64 -0.09 1.69
CA TYR A 205 -0.94 0.37 0.34
C TYR A 205 -2.44 0.27 -0.01
N ARG A 206 -3.10 -0.82 0.39
CA ARG A 206 -4.54 -1.00 0.14
C ARG A 206 -5.37 0.01 0.93
N CYS A 207 -5.02 0.26 2.18
CA CYS A 207 -5.65 1.29 3.01
C CYS A 207 -5.46 2.68 2.39
N TRP A 208 -4.26 2.98 1.90
CA TRP A 208 -3.98 4.20 1.13
C TRP A 208 -4.85 4.31 -0.13
N SER A 209 -4.95 3.25 -0.92
CA SER A 209 -5.71 3.25 -2.18
C SER A 209 -7.21 3.47 -1.97
N ILE A 210 -7.77 3.04 -0.82
CA ILE A 210 -9.21 3.07 -0.56
C ILE A 210 -9.65 4.29 0.24
N GLY A 211 -8.89 4.69 1.26
CA GLY A 211 -9.25 5.79 2.16
C GLY A 211 -8.07 6.69 2.51
N GLN A 212 -7.10 6.75 1.61
CA GLN A 212 -6.04 7.75 1.55
C GLN A 212 -5.26 7.82 2.87
N GLU A 213 -5.05 9.03 3.40
CA GLU A 213 -4.17 9.30 4.54
C GLU A 213 -4.64 8.63 5.83
N LEU A 214 -5.93 8.73 6.14
CA LEU A 214 -6.49 8.32 7.42
C LEU A 214 -6.42 6.80 7.61
N LEU A 215 -6.85 6.05 6.60
CA LEU A 215 -6.81 4.59 6.66
C LEU A 215 -5.36 4.09 6.63
N MET A 216 -4.46 4.76 5.90
CA MET A 216 -3.04 4.43 5.92
C MET A 216 -2.43 4.60 7.31
N LEU A 217 -2.54 5.78 7.93
CA LEU A 217 -2.03 6.03 9.28
C LEU A 217 -2.64 5.07 10.30
N LYS A 218 -3.95 4.83 10.21
CA LYS A 218 -4.63 3.83 11.05
C LYS A 218 -3.97 2.47 10.93
N SER A 219 -3.76 1.99 9.70
CA SER A 219 -3.20 0.67 9.45
C SER A 219 -1.77 0.54 9.95
N ILE A 220 -0.96 1.61 9.83
CA ILE A 220 0.39 1.63 10.39
C ILE A 220 0.34 1.45 11.91
N GLN A 221 -0.50 2.23 12.60
CA GLN A 221 -0.60 2.12 14.06
C GLN A 221 -1.15 0.76 14.52
N GLU A 222 -2.16 0.22 13.83
CA GLU A 222 -2.70 -1.10 14.16
C GLU A 222 -1.62 -2.18 14.00
N LEU A 223 -0.88 -2.16 12.88
CA LEU A 223 0.25 -3.08 12.66
C LEU A 223 1.33 -2.93 13.74
N ASP A 224 1.67 -1.70 14.12
CA ASP A 224 2.65 -1.44 15.19
C ASP A 224 2.19 -1.95 16.56
N SER A 225 0.89 -1.88 16.86
CA SER A 225 0.32 -2.42 18.11
C SER A 225 0.32 -3.96 18.12
N TYR A 226 0.22 -4.61 16.95
CA TYR A 226 0.26 -6.08 16.83
C TYR A 226 1.68 -6.65 16.75
N ASP A 227 2.65 -5.90 16.23
CA ASP A 227 4.04 -6.34 16.04
C ASP A 227 4.76 -6.45 17.39
N TYR A 228 4.43 -7.52 18.13
CA TYR A 228 4.76 -7.67 19.54
C TYR A 228 6.26 -7.85 19.79
N LYS A 229 7.05 -8.25 18.77
CA LYS A 229 8.51 -8.40 18.79
C LYS A 229 9.02 -8.66 17.35
N ARG A 230 9.74 -7.69 16.77
CA ARG A 230 10.68 -7.99 15.68
C ARG A 230 11.90 -8.72 16.21
N SER A 231 12.71 -9.23 15.29
CA SER A 231 13.87 -10.11 15.51
C SER A 231 14.96 -9.56 16.45
N GLY A 232 14.88 -8.27 16.84
CA GLY A 232 15.66 -7.66 17.94
C GLY A 232 14.97 -7.59 19.31
N GLY A 233 13.81 -8.24 19.49
CA GLY A 233 13.04 -8.27 20.74
C GLY A 233 12.31 -6.96 21.08
N SER A 234 12.30 -6.02 20.14
CA SER A 234 12.07 -4.61 20.41
C SER A 234 10.78 -4.15 19.74
N ARG A 235 9.82 -3.60 20.49
CA ARG A 235 8.56 -3.06 19.95
C ARG A 235 8.76 -1.71 19.27
N PRO A 236 7.85 -1.30 18.37
CA PRO A 236 7.72 0.10 17.97
C PRO A 236 7.60 0.99 19.21
N TRP A 237 8.15 2.21 19.20
CA TRP A 237 8.10 3.10 20.37
C TRP A 237 6.71 3.72 20.57
N ASN A 238 5.87 3.72 19.54
CA ASN A 238 4.47 4.16 19.51
C ASN A 238 3.47 3.03 19.80
N TRP A 239 3.92 1.84 20.22
CA TRP A 239 3.05 0.66 20.41
C TRP A 239 1.89 0.88 21.39
N ASP A 240 2.04 1.81 22.33
CA ASP A 240 1.07 2.20 23.36
C ASP A 240 0.22 3.42 22.96
N TRP A 241 0.46 4.01 21.79
CA TRP A 241 -0.36 5.11 21.30
C TRP A 241 -1.72 4.60 20.84
N SER A 242 -2.76 5.40 21.09
CA SER A 242 -4.04 5.16 20.44
C SER A 242 -3.91 5.45 18.94
N VAL A 243 -4.73 4.77 18.13
CA VAL A 243 -4.88 5.06 16.70
C VAL A 243 -5.16 6.54 16.47
N GLN A 244 -6.01 7.14 17.32
CA GLN A 244 -6.33 8.56 17.26
C GLN A 244 -5.11 9.44 17.45
N LYS A 245 -4.32 9.20 18.50
CA LYS A 245 -3.10 9.97 18.75
C LYS A 245 -2.14 9.85 17.57
N PHE A 246 -1.92 8.63 17.06
CA PHE A 246 -1.03 8.43 15.92
C PHE A 246 -1.48 9.17 14.66
N ILE A 247 -2.79 9.17 14.36
CA ILE A 247 -3.34 9.90 13.20
C ILE A 247 -3.17 11.40 13.36
N LEU A 248 -3.46 11.94 14.55
CA LEU A 248 -3.36 13.38 14.80
C LEU A 248 -1.93 13.89 14.66
N GLU A 249 -0.95 13.13 15.16
CA GLU A 249 0.47 13.47 15.03
C GLU A 249 1.01 13.17 13.62
N GLY A 250 0.44 12.17 12.93
CA GLY A 250 0.87 11.73 11.61
C GLY A 250 0.40 12.62 10.45
N ILE A 251 -0.74 13.30 10.58
CA ILE A 251 -1.27 14.20 9.53
C ILE A 251 -0.31 15.35 9.21
N PRO A 252 0.23 16.10 10.19
CA PRO A 252 1.26 17.10 9.93
C PRO A 252 2.47 16.52 9.21
N VAL A 253 2.92 15.31 9.60
CA VAL A 253 4.03 14.62 8.93
C VAL A 253 3.70 14.35 7.46
N LEU A 254 2.50 13.83 7.17
CA LEU A 254 2.05 13.56 5.81
C LEU A 254 2.00 14.80 4.91
N ALA A 255 1.63 15.95 5.48
CA ALA A 255 1.52 17.18 4.71
C ALA A 255 2.86 17.63 4.10
N HIS A 256 4.00 17.17 4.61
CA HIS A 256 5.31 17.45 4.02
C HIS A 256 5.59 16.73 2.70
N TYR A 257 4.75 15.77 2.29
CA TYR A 257 5.02 14.93 1.14
C TYR A 257 3.93 15.05 0.07
N GLU A 258 4.36 15.21 -1.18
CA GLU A 258 3.46 15.04 -2.32
C GLU A 258 2.85 13.63 -2.33
N ARG A 259 1.65 13.53 -2.89
CA ARG A 259 0.95 12.26 -3.07
C ARG A 259 1.79 11.24 -3.84
N ASP A 260 2.50 11.69 -4.87
CA ASP A 260 3.36 10.85 -5.71
C ASP A 260 4.49 10.19 -4.89
N PHE A 261 5.11 10.94 -3.98
CA PHE A 261 6.15 10.38 -3.10
C PHE A 261 5.58 9.27 -2.23
N ILE A 262 4.40 9.49 -1.61
CA ILE A 262 3.75 8.48 -0.77
C ILE A 262 3.40 7.24 -1.60
N GLU A 263 2.81 7.43 -2.78
CA GLU A 263 2.41 6.33 -3.65
C GLU A 263 3.60 5.50 -4.14
N LEU A 264 4.66 6.15 -4.63
CA LEU A 264 5.89 5.49 -5.06
C LEU A 264 6.59 4.81 -3.86
N SER A 265 6.61 5.43 -2.69
CA SER A 265 7.14 4.81 -1.46
C SER A 265 6.41 3.51 -1.13
N LEU A 266 5.07 3.52 -1.12
CA LEU A 266 4.26 2.33 -0.82
C LEU A 266 4.35 1.25 -1.89
N ARG A 267 4.61 1.62 -3.14
CA ARG A 267 4.97 0.71 -4.25
C ARG A 267 6.41 0.21 -4.14
N GLY A 268 7.21 0.77 -3.24
CA GLY A 268 8.58 0.34 -2.95
C GLY A 268 9.58 0.94 -3.93
N CYS A 269 9.22 2.01 -4.62
CA CYS A 269 10.03 2.72 -5.59
C CYS A 269 10.24 4.21 -5.25
N PRO A 270 10.47 4.62 -3.98
CA PRO A 270 10.65 6.03 -3.66
C PRO A 270 11.87 6.66 -4.36
N GLY A 271 12.83 5.86 -4.81
CA GLY A 271 13.94 6.32 -5.65
C GLY A 271 13.48 6.97 -6.94
N ASP A 272 12.37 6.53 -7.51
CA ASP A 272 11.83 7.11 -8.75
C ASP A 272 11.23 8.51 -8.52
N TYR A 273 10.93 8.88 -7.27
CA TYR A 273 10.58 10.26 -6.91
C TYR A 273 11.82 11.07 -6.53
N VAL A 274 12.67 10.55 -5.62
CA VAL A 274 13.75 11.38 -5.04
C VAL A 274 14.95 11.59 -5.96
N LEU A 275 15.09 10.76 -6.98
CA LEU A 275 16.10 10.90 -8.02
C LEU A 275 15.56 11.58 -9.28
N ASP A 276 14.25 11.88 -9.32
CA ASP A 276 13.63 12.61 -10.43
C ASP A 276 14.10 14.09 -10.40
N PRO A 277 14.74 14.60 -11.47
CA PRO A 277 15.10 16.01 -11.58
C PRO A 277 13.89 16.95 -11.45
N ASP A 278 12.72 16.55 -11.94
CA ASP A 278 11.51 17.38 -11.93
C ASP A 278 10.89 17.50 -10.53
N LYS A 279 11.26 16.60 -9.61
CA LYS A 279 10.81 16.60 -8.22
C LYS A 279 11.79 17.28 -7.26
N GLN A 280 12.94 17.76 -7.73
CA GLN A 280 13.96 18.37 -6.85
C GLN A 280 13.46 19.64 -6.15
N SER A 281 12.61 20.43 -6.78
CA SER A 281 11.99 21.60 -6.13
C SER A 281 11.05 21.24 -4.99
N CYS A 282 10.59 19.97 -4.94
CA CYS A 282 9.66 19.48 -3.94
C CYS A 282 10.37 18.78 -2.77
N LEU A 283 11.69 18.67 -2.81
CA LEU A 283 12.51 18.04 -1.79
C LEU A 283 13.41 19.08 -1.13
N PRO A 284 13.75 18.88 0.15
CA PRO A 284 14.81 19.67 0.77
C PRO A 284 16.11 19.52 0.00
N SER A 285 16.90 20.59 0.00
CA SER A 285 18.27 20.55 -0.52
C SER A 285 19.05 19.40 0.13
N THR A 286 19.83 18.63 -0.65
CA THR A 286 20.66 17.53 -0.13
C THR A 286 22.13 17.96 -0.15
N PRO A 287 22.97 17.54 0.82
CA PRO A 287 24.42 17.73 0.74
C PRO A 287 24.97 17.32 -0.64
N PRO A 288 25.83 18.12 -1.28
CA PRO A 288 26.39 17.76 -2.56
C PRO A 288 27.24 16.50 -2.41
N VAL A 289 26.86 15.45 -3.14
CA VAL A 289 27.59 14.17 -3.14
C VAL A 289 28.09 13.91 -4.54
N ASP A 290 29.40 13.74 -4.69
CA ASP A 290 29.92 13.00 -5.83
C ASP A 290 29.95 11.50 -5.45
N CYS A 291 28.89 10.79 -5.82
CA CYS A 291 28.77 9.36 -5.57
C CYS A 291 29.78 8.53 -6.39
N LEU A 292 30.38 9.12 -7.44
CA LEU A 292 31.31 8.45 -8.35
C LEU A 292 32.78 8.71 -7.97
N THR A 293 33.14 9.93 -7.59
CA THR A 293 34.54 10.28 -7.26
C THR A 293 34.86 10.27 -5.77
N GLY A 294 33.85 10.05 -4.91
CA GLY A 294 34.00 10.08 -3.46
C GLY A 294 33.84 11.48 -2.86
N PRO A 295 33.78 11.59 -1.52
CA PRO A 295 33.27 12.75 -0.78
C PRO A 295 34.28 13.90 -0.65
N VAL A 296 35.13 14.12 -1.65
CA VAL A 296 36.12 15.22 -1.63
C VAL A 296 35.50 16.51 -2.18
N LEU A 297 34.24 16.79 -1.84
CA LEU A 297 33.70 18.13 -1.99
C LEU A 297 33.94 18.91 -0.70
N PRO A 298 34.20 20.23 -0.78
CA PRO A 298 34.30 21.07 0.41
C PRO A 298 33.04 20.88 1.26
N VAL A 299 33.22 20.74 2.57
CA VAL A 299 32.11 20.73 3.53
C VAL A 299 31.32 22.01 3.32
N ASP A 300 30.09 21.89 2.85
CA ASP A 300 29.22 23.05 2.66
C ASP A 300 28.68 23.46 4.04
N PRO A 301 28.96 24.71 4.48
CA PRO A 301 28.57 25.20 5.81
C PRO A 301 27.07 25.09 6.10
N GLN A 302 26.20 25.08 5.07
CA GLN A 302 24.76 24.96 5.27
C GLN A 302 24.37 23.60 5.87
N PHE A 303 25.17 22.56 5.65
CA PHE A 303 24.92 21.20 6.15
C PHE A 303 25.84 20.80 7.31
N GLU A 304 26.54 21.75 7.94
CA GLU A 304 27.31 21.48 9.17
C GLU A 304 26.39 21.17 10.35
N SER A 305 25.20 21.80 10.40
CA SER A 305 24.22 21.56 11.45
C SER A 305 22.80 21.81 10.93
N ARG A 306 22.13 20.73 10.55
CA ARG A 306 20.75 20.73 10.06
C ARG A 306 20.06 19.43 10.47
N ALA A 307 18.92 19.55 11.15
CA ALA A 307 18.15 18.39 11.60
C ALA A 307 17.27 17.88 10.47
N GLU A 308 17.49 16.66 10.00
CA GLU A 308 16.79 16.12 8.83
C GLU A 308 16.60 14.60 8.90
N MET A 309 15.62 14.13 8.13
CA MET A 309 15.50 12.74 7.70
C MET A 309 16.13 12.58 6.34
N TYR A 310 16.82 11.46 6.17
CA TYR A 310 17.39 11.06 4.90
C TYR A 310 16.95 9.66 4.52
N ILE A 311 16.98 9.43 3.21
CA ILE A 311 16.86 8.12 2.60
C ILE A 311 18.20 7.77 1.96
N LEU A 312 18.60 6.52 2.11
CA LEU A 312 19.69 5.91 1.37
C LEU A 312 19.10 4.91 0.39
N ILE A 313 19.43 5.01 -0.90
CA ILE A 313 18.86 4.15 -1.94
C ILE A 313 19.98 3.45 -2.69
N LEU A 314 19.94 2.12 -2.75
CA LEU A 314 20.90 1.34 -3.53
C LEU A 314 20.64 1.48 -5.03
N ARG A 315 21.53 2.17 -5.75
CA ARG A 315 21.50 2.31 -7.22
C ARG A 315 22.92 2.28 -7.79
N ASN A 316 23.07 1.97 -9.06
CA ASN A 316 24.35 2.04 -9.76
C ASN A 316 24.73 3.50 -10.07
N GLY A 317 25.88 3.71 -10.73
CA GLY A 317 26.35 5.06 -11.11
C GLY A 317 25.42 5.81 -12.08
N GLN A 318 24.55 5.10 -12.78
CA GLN A 318 23.56 5.63 -13.72
C GLN A 318 22.18 5.85 -13.08
N GLY A 319 22.02 5.54 -11.78
CA GLY A 319 20.73 5.62 -11.09
C GLY A 319 19.82 4.40 -11.31
N ASP A 320 20.31 3.33 -11.92
CA ASP A 320 19.55 2.12 -12.17
C ASP A 320 19.53 1.17 -10.96
N ARG A 321 18.46 0.38 -10.88
CA ARG A 321 18.31 -0.73 -9.94
C ARG A 321 19.11 -1.95 -10.40
N LEU A 322 19.33 -2.87 -9.46
CA LEU A 322 19.80 -4.23 -9.76
C LEU A 322 18.83 -4.94 -10.71
N THR A 323 19.34 -5.84 -11.55
CA THR A 323 18.49 -6.80 -12.25
C THR A 323 18.01 -7.92 -11.33
N TYR A 324 17.01 -8.68 -11.76
CA TYR A 324 16.54 -9.86 -11.03
C TYR A 324 17.67 -10.87 -10.75
N GLY A 325 18.48 -11.17 -11.76
CA GLY A 325 19.64 -12.07 -11.63
C GLY A 325 20.68 -11.52 -10.65
N GLN A 326 21.02 -10.23 -10.77
CA GLN A 326 21.98 -9.59 -9.87
C GLN A 326 21.52 -9.58 -8.42
N TYR A 327 20.24 -9.27 -8.16
CA TYR A 327 19.73 -9.24 -6.80
C TYR A 327 19.61 -10.65 -6.20
N ARG A 328 19.29 -11.67 -6.99
CA ARG A 328 19.37 -13.08 -6.56
C ARG A 328 20.78 -13.46 -6.12
N HIS A 329 21.79 -13.04 -6.88
CA HIS A 329 23.19 -13.22 -6.50
C HIS A 329 23.53 -12.46 -5.21
N LEU A 330 23.10 -11.22 -5.06
CA LEU A 330 23.25 -10.45 -3.83
C LEU A 330 22.66 -11.21 -2.62
N ALA A 331 21.40 -11.65 -2.69
CA ALA A 331 20.75 -12.38 -1.61
C ALA A 331 21.50 -13.67 -1.25
N LYS A 332 21.93 -14.45 -2.25
CA LYS A 332 22.74 -15.67 -2.06
C LYS A 332 24.06 -15.36 -1.35
N TRP A 333 24.76 -14.30 -1.72
CA TRP A 333 26.05 -13.96 -1.12
C TRP A 333 25.93 -13.35 0.27
N VAL A 334 24.85 -12.62 0.57
CA VAL A 334 24.54 -12.20 1.95
C VAL A 334 24.24 -13.41 2.84
N ASP A 335 23.47 -14.38 2.33
CA ASP A 335 23.19 -15.62 3.06
C ASP A 335 24.47 -16.44 3.29
N TRP A 336 25.27 -16.63 2.25
CA TRP A 336 26.55 -17.33 2.34
C TRP A 336 27.54 -16.64 3.29
N TYR A 337 27.58 -15.30 3.30
CA TYR A 337 28.45 -14.54 4.21
C TYR A 337 28.11 -14.82 5.69
N GLN A 338 26.83 -15.08 5.99
CA GLN A 338 26.38 -15.36 7.36
C GLN A 338 26.51 -16.84 7.76
N GLU A 339 26.35 -17.80 6.84
CA GLU A 339 26.54 -19.24 7.12
C GLU A 339 27.97 -19.60 7.52
N ASN A 340 28.93 -18.83 7.02
CA ASN A 340 30.35 -19.02 7.25
C ASN A 340 30.89 -18.16 8.41
N MET A 341 30.00 -17.56 9.20
CA MET A 341 30.32 -17.22 10.57
C MET A 341 30.27 -18.54 11.33
N GLU A 342 31.40 -19.05 11.84
CA GLU A 342 31.35 -20.18 12.78
C GLU A 342 30.27 -19.88 13.82
N ASP A 343 29.50 -20.90 14.23
CA ASP A 343 28.63 -20.81 15.40
C ASP A 343 29.49 -20.46 16.61
N VAL A 344 29.84 -19.18 16.75
CA VAL A 344 30.43 -18.60 17.94
C VAL A 344 29.30 -18.74 18.93
N GLU A 345 29.30 -19.86 19.67
CA GLU A 345 28.30 -20.12 20.69
C GLU A 345 28.15 -18.81 21.47
N PRO A 346 26.93 -18.23 21.51
CA PRO A 346 26.73 -16.99 22.23
C PRO A 346 27.29 -17.23 23.61
N PRO A 347 28.23 -16.39 24.09
CA PRO A 347 29.06 -16.70 25.25
C PRO A 347 28.13 -17.22 26.32
N GLN A 348 28.24 -18.53 26.64
CA GLN A 348 27.25 -19.21 27.47
C GLN A 348 27.03 -18.31 28.67
N LYS A 349 25.82 -17.76 28.79
CA LYS A 349 25.49 -16.85 29.89
C LYS A 349 25.70 -17.70 31.13
N THR A 350 26.88 -17.61 31.75
CA THR A 350 27.17 -18.27 33.01
C THR A 350 26.01 -17.83 33.91
N PRO A 351 25.14 -18.77 34.35
CA PRO A 351 23.98 -18.41 35.14
C PRO A 351 24.46 -17.49 36.24
N PRO A 352 23.79 -16.35 36.49
CA PRO A 352 24.27 -15.36 37.45
C PRO A 352 24.61 -16.12 38.73
N SER A 353 25.92 -16.25 39.02
CA SER A 353 26.32 -17.11 40.12
C SER A 353 25.72 -16.44 41.36
N ARG A 354 24.82 -17.15 42.01
CA ARG A 354 24.07 -16.69 43.19
C ARG A 354 24.99 -16.59 44.42
N THR A 355 26.26 -16.31 44.20
CA THR A 355 27.29 -16.08 45.20
C THR A 355 27.16 -14.64 45.68
N LYS A 356 26.72 -14.53 46.94
CA LYS A 356 26.72 -13.32 47.76
C LYS A 356 27.94 -12.45 47.45
N SER A 357 27.69 -11.16 47.20
CA SER A 357 28.69 -10.12 46.88
C SER A 357 29.97 -10.28 47.72
N PRO A 358 31.10 -10.72 47.13
CA PRO A 358 32.37 -10.69 47.83
C PRO A 358 32.85 -9.25 47.88
N LYS A 359 33.24 -8.80 49.08
CA LYS A 359 33.93 -7.53 49.31
C LYS A 359 35.12 -7.40 48.35
N SER A 360 35.21 -6.23 47.73
CA SER A 360 36.23 -5.83 46.76
C SER A 360 37.64 -6.17 47.24
N THR A 361 38.27 -7.16 46.62
CA THR A 361 39.73 -7.33 46.65
C THR A 361 40.27 -7.10 45.25
N SER A 362 41.17 -6.13 45.17
CA SER A 362 41.86 -5.63 44.00
C SER A 362 42.73 -6.69 43.32
N GLY A 363 42.73 -6.71 41.99
CA GLY A 363 43.92 -7.05 41.22
C GLY A 363 44.05 -8.48 40.68
N LYS A 364 43.09 -8.98 39.90
CA LYS A 364 43.38 -10.07 38.94
C LYS A 364 42.95 -9.68 37.53
N LYS A 365 43.94 -9.48 36.65
CA LYS A 365 43.76 -9.36 35.19
C LYS A 365 43.03 -10.62 34.70
N LYS A 366 41.77 -10.48 34.28
CA LYS A 366 41.03 -11.56 33.61
C LYS A 366 41.80 -11.92 32.33
N THR A 367 42.33 -13.14 32.29
CA THR A 367 42.85 -13.76 31.07
C THR A 367 41.71 -13.82 30.07
N ILE A 368 41.79 -13.00 29.02
CA ILE A 368 40.86 -13.04 27.89
C ILE A 368 41.07 -14.42 27.24
N LYS A 369 40.06 -15.30 27.29
CA LYS A 369 40.10 -16.57 26.58
C LYS A 369 40.30 -16.25 25.09
N LYS A 370 41.31 -16.88 24.48
CA LYS A 370 41.56 -16.75 23.03
C LYS A 370 40.28 -17.12 22.27
N PRO A 371 39.93 -16.40 21.19
CA PRO A 371 38.79 -16.76 20.36
C PRO A 371 38.95 -18.21 19.85
N PRO A 372 37.83 -18.91 19.60
CA PRO A 372 37.86 -20.23 18.97
C PRO A 372 38.65 -20.15 17.67
N LYS A 373 39.52 -21.13 17.43
CA LYS A 373 40.30 -21.22 16.20
C LYS A 373 39.40 -21.79 15.10
N PHE A 374 39.42 -21.13 13.95
CA PHE A 374 38.68 -21.54 12.76
C PHE A 374 39.00 -23.00 12.41
N LYS A 375 38.00 -23.88 12.31
CA LYS A 375 38.22 -25.20 11.70
C LYS A 375 38.47 -24.98 10.23
N GLN A 376 39.74 -25.04 9.82
CA GLN A 376 40.09 -25.14 8.41
C GLN A 376 39.40 -26.38 7.84
N GLN A 377 38.26 -26.19 7.16
CA GLN A 377 37.80 -27.17 6.21
C GLN A 377 38.95 -27.33 5.19
N THR A 378 39.21 -28.56 4.76
CA THR A 378 40.34 -28.90 3.90
C THR A 378 39.79 -29.22 2.50
N GLY A 379 39.65 -28.20 1.67
CA GLY A 379 39.15 -28.33 0.29
C GLY A 379 39.48 -27.11 -0.57
N LEU A 380 39.68 -27.32 -1.88
CA LEU A 380 39.97 -26.28 -2.89
C LEU A 380 38.87 -25.20 -2.98
N ASP A 381 37.63 -25.55 -2.63
CA ASP A 381 36.51 -24.60 -2.55
C ASP A 381 36.79 -23.49 -1.51
N ASN A 382 37.57 -23.79 -0.47
CA ASN A 382 37.88 -22.82 0.59
C ASN A 382 38.73 -21.65 0.11
N GLN A 383 39.54 -21.81 -0.94
CA GLN A 383 40.37 -20.71 -1.42
C GLN A 383 39.54 -19.66 -2.18
N ARG A 384 38.61 -20.11 -3.04
CA ARG A 384 37.66 -19.21 -3.74
C ARG A 384 36.77 -18.46 -2.75
N ASP A 385 36.32 -19.17 -1.73
CA ASP A 385 35.49 -18.66 -0.66
C ASP A 385 36.24 -17.62 0.20
N THR A 386 37.48 -17.94 0.60
CA THR A 386 38.35 -17.00 1.32
C THR A 386 38.64 -15.75 0.50
N ASP A 387 38.85 -15.90 -0.80
CA ASP A 387 39.05 -14.77 -1.71
C ASP A 387 37.80 -13.89 -1.81
N MET A 388 36.59 -14.46 -1.78
CA MET A 388 35.36 -13.66 -1.80
C MET A 388 35.11 -12.94 -0.48
N PHE A 389 35.36 -13.56 0.68
CA PHE A 389 35.32 -12.84 1.97
C PHE A 389 36.24 -11.62 1.95
N PHE A 390 37.48 -11.85 1.52
CA PHE A 390 38.44 -10.79 1.42
C PHE A 390 37.98 -9.70 0.45
N LYS A 391 37.41 -10.06 -0.71
CA LYS A 391 36.82 -9.10 -1.65
C LYS A 391 35.71 -8.28 -1.02
N ILE A 392 34.76 -8.90 -0.32
CA ILE A 392 33.65 -8.18 0.34
C ILE A 392 34.19 -7.26 1.44
N ASP A 393 35.06 -7.77 2.32
CA ASP A 393 35.59 -6.98 3.44
C ASP A 393 36.55 -5.86 2.99
N SER A 394 37.19 -6.00 1.81
CA SER A 394 38.07 -5.00 1.21
C SER A 394 37.41 -4.12 0.12
N ALA A 395 36.18 -4.44 -0.30
CA ALA A 395 35.48 -3.79 -1.42
C ALA A 395 35.44 -2.26 -1.27
N LEU A 396 35.25 -1.78 -0.04
CA LEU A 396 35.37 -0.37 0.29
C LEU A 396 36.67 -0.15 1.06
N ASN A 397 37.68 0.28 0.31
CA ASN A 397 38.98 0.67 0.83
C ASN A 397 38.79 1.71 1.94
N ASN A 398 39.34 1.37 3.11
CA ASN A 398 39.22 2.19 4.31
C ASN A 398 39.88 3.55 4.10
N ASN A 399 39.06 4.59 3.92
CA ASN A 399 39.46 6.00 3.89
C ASN A 399 40.06 6.46 5.25
N GLY A 400 41.25 5.97 5.58
CA GLY A 400 42.03 6.34 6.77
C GLY A 400 42.06 5.32 7.92
N ARG A 401 41.33 4.21 7.85
CA ARG A 401 41.57 3.05 8.78
C ARG A 401 42.59 2.11 8.15
N LYS A 402 43.31 1.35 8.98
CA LYS A 402 44.17 0.25 8.48
C LYS A 402 43.34 -0.61 7.52
N PRO A 403 43.86 -0.97 6.34
CA PRO A 403 43.19 -1.87 5.41
C PRO A 403 42.72 -3.11 6.18
N TRP A 404 41.52 -3.61 5.88
CA TRP A 404 41.12 -4.90 6.42
C TRP A 404 42.03 -5.95 5.82
N THR A 405 42.96 -6.48 6.62
CA THR A 405 43.92 -7.47 6.16
C THR A 405 43.35 -8.87 6.29
N ARG A 406 43.87 -9.83 5.52
CA ARG A 406 43.55 -11.25 5.71
C ARG A 406 43.79 -11.70 7.16
N SER A 407 44.86 -11.20 7.78
CA SER A 407 45.14 -11.45 9.20
C SER A 407 44.01 -11.00 10.14
N ASN A 408 43.30 -9.89 9.87
CA ASN A 408 42.17 -9.48 10.72
C ASN A 408 40.99 -10.45 10.60
N THR A 409 40.78 -11.00 9.40
CA THR A 409 39.72 -11.98 9.10
C THR A 409 40.04 -13.34 9.72
N GLU A 410 41.31 -13.74 9.65
CA GLU A 410 41.83 -15.03 10.10
C GLU A 410 42.11 -15.08 11.62
N GLU A 411 42.66 -14.01 12.22
CA GLU A 411 43.08 -14.02 13.64
C GLU A 411 41.92 -13.83 14.63
N GLN A 412 40.82 -13.19 14.20
CA GLN A 412 39.73 -12.84 15.11
C GLN A 412 38.45 -13.63 14.87
N GLY A 413 38.29 -14.29 13.72
CA GLY A 413 37.01 -14.91 13.32
C GLY A 413 35.85 -13.89 13.26
N LEU A 414 36.16 -12.59 13.32
CA LEU A 414 35.18 -11.51 13.31
C LEU A 414 34.98 -11.07 11.86
N ARG A 415 33.73 -11.08 11.40
CA ARG A 415 33.34 -10.51 10.11
C ARG A 415 33.11 -9.02 10.25
N ARG A 416 33.66 -8.23 9.32
CA ARG A 416 33.64 -6.75 9.36
C ARG A 416 32.23 -6.19 9.59
N TYR A 417 31.23 -6.79 8.93
CA TYR A 417 29.86 -6.28 8.88
C TYR A 417 28.87 -7.07 9.73
N LEU A 418 29.27 -8.16 10.39
CA LEU A 418 28.43 -8.87 11.34
C LEU A 418 29.19 -9.04 12.67
N PRO A 419 29.55 -7.95 13.34
CA PRO A 419 30.42 -8.01 14.52
C PRO A 419 29.73 -8.64 15.73
N LYS A 420 28.39 -8.72 15.75
CA LYS A 420 27.61 -9.31 16.85
C LYS A 420 26.81 -10.51 16.35
N TYR A 421 26.67 -11.52 17.20
CA TYR A 421 25.82 -12.68 16.95
C TYR A 421 24.36 -12.29 16.62
N GLY A 422 23.84 -11.21 17.21
CA GLY A 422 22.50 -10.71 16.92
C GLY A 422 22.31 -10.17 15.49
N ASP A 423 23.40 -9.85 14.77
CA ASP A 423 23.34 -9.32 13.41
C ASP A 423 23.12 -10.46 12.39
N VAL A 424 23.58 -11.69 12.68
CA VAL A 424 23.48 -12.86 11.80
C VAL A 424 22.03 -13.24 11.47
N PRO A 425 21.12 -13.39 12.47
CA PRO A 425 19.72 -13.68 12.16
C PRO A 425 19.04 -12.59 11.32
N MET A 426 19.48 -11.33 11.43
CA MET A 426 18.91 -10.23 10.62
C MET A 426 19.33 -10.37 9.15
N ALA A 427 20.62 -10.62 8.91
CA ALA A 427 21.13 -10.84 7.56
C ALA A 427 20.49 -12.07 6.90
N ARG A 428 20.35 -13.18 7.65
CA ARG A 428 19.67 -14.40 7.19
C ARG A 428 18.20 -14.14 6.87
N GLN A 429 17.49 -13.44 7.75
CA GLN A 429 16.09 -13.07 7.51
C GLN A 429 15.97 -12.21 6.26
N TRP A 430 16.82 -11.20 6.11
CA TRP A 430 16.82 -10.32 4.94
C TRP A 430 17.07 -11.11 3.66
N ALA A 431 18.11 -11.94 3.62
CA ALA A 431 18.46 -12.74 2.44
C ALA A 431 17.33 -13.69 2.03
N LYS A 432 16.69 -14.34 3.00
CA LYS A 432 15.51 -15.18 2.76
C LYS A 432 14.34 -14.38 2.19
N VAL A 433 13.97 -13.25 2.81
CA VAL A 433 12.87 -12.39 2.34
C VAL A 433 13.16 -11.88 0.93
N ALA A 434 14.39 -11.45 0.68
CA ALA A 434 14.88 -10.99 -0.62
C ALA A 434 14.73 -12.07 -1.71
N ALA A 435 15.25 -13.28 -1.48
CA ALA A 435 15.17 -14.39 -2.43
C ALA A 435 13.72 -14.80 -2.69
N ASP A 436 12.94 -15.03 -1.62
CA ASP A 436 11.54 -15.43 -1.73
C ASP A 436 10.71 -14.38 -2.48
N TYR A 437 10.98 -13.09 -2.25
CA TYR A 437 10.24 -12.00 -2.90
C TYR A 437 10.56 -11.89 -4.38
N ILE A 438 11.83 -12.01 -4.76
CA ILE A 438 12.26 -12.01 -6.16
C ILE A 438 11.62 -13.13 -6.95
N ASP A 439 11.63 -14.35 -6.43
CA ASP A 439 11.05 -15.50 -7.13
C ASP A 439 9.56 -15.28 -7.41
N ARG A 440 8.82 -14.77 -6.42
CA ARG A 440 7.39 -14.46 -6.57
C ARG A 440 7.14 -13.38 -7.61
N ILE A 441 7.83 -12.24 -7.49
CA ILE A 441 7.54 -11.08 -8.34
C ILE A 441 8.07 -11.27 -9.77
N GLN A 442 9.21 -11.93 -9.95
CA GLN A 442 9.73 -12.30 -11.28
C GLN A 442 8.75 -13.21 -12.03
N SER A 443 8.28 -14.27 -11.35
CA SER A 443 7.32 -15.22 -11.91
C SER A 443 6.00 -14.53 -12.28
N LYS A 444 5.47 -13.67 -11.39
CA LYS A 444 4.22 -12.93 -11.64
C LYS A 444 4.33 -11.96 -12.81
N LEU A 445 5.43 -11.20 -12.89
CA LEU A 445 5.65 -10.22 -13.94
C LEU A 445 6.18 -10.84 -15.24
N LYS A 446 6.48 -12.15 -15.25
CA LYS A 446 7.13 -12.85 -16.37
C LYS A 446 8.43 -12.16 -16.80
N ALA A 447 9.16 -11.62 -15.84
CA ALA A 447 10.41 -10.92 -16.06
C ALA A 447 11.59 -11.91 -16.23
N SER A 448 12.57 -11.52 -17.03
CA SER A 448 13.85 -12.22 -17.19
C SER A 448 14.85 -11.83 -16.11
N ASP A 449 15.99 -12.52 -16.03
CA ASP A 449 17.06 -12.18 -15.08
C ASP A 449 17.76 -10.85 -15.41
N ASP A 450 17.64 -10.37 -16.64
CA ASP A 450 18.24 -9.11 -17.12
C ASP A 450 17.34 -7.89 -16.87
N ASP A 451 16.05 -8.11 -16.55
CA ASP A 451 15.13 -7.03 -16.23
C ASP A 451 15.45 -6.42 -14.85
N LYS A 452 15.28 -5.10 -14.73
CA LYS A 452 15.47 -4.37 -13.47
C LYS A 452 14.38 -4.78 -12.48
N ILE A 453 14.75 -4.98 -11.22
CA ILE A 453 13.76 -5.19 -10.16
C ILE A 453 12.86 -3.95 -10.04
N PRO A 454 11.57 -4.12 -9.69
CA PRO A 454 10.63 -3.00 -9.68
C PRO A 454 10.56 -2.31 -8.31
N PHE A 455 11.57 -2.46 -7.46
CA PHE A 455 11.62 -1.88 -6.12
C PHE A 455 13.04 -1.47 -5.71
N ASP A 456 13.14 -0.64 -4.69
CA ASP A 456 14.38 -0.08 -4.16
C ASP A 456 14.79 -0.78 -2.86
N THR A 457 16.09 -1.05 -2.68
CA THR A 457 16.66 -1.39 -1.37
C THR A 457 17.04 -0.11 -0.65
N ILE A 458 16.49 0.09 0.54
CA ILE A 458 16.49 1.39 1.23
C ILE A 458 16.89 1.28 2.70
N ASP A 459 17.63 2.29 3.17
CA ASP A 459 17.78 2.65 4.59
C ASP A 459 17.10 4.00 4.85
N ILE A 460 16.45 4.17 5.99
CA ILE A 460 15.90 5.46 6.44
C ILE A 460 16.53 5.79 7.77
N GLY A 461 16.99 7.02 7.92
CA GLY A 461 17.49 7.50 9.20
C GLY A 461 17.38 9.01 9.33
N TRP A 462 17.88 9.51 10.45
CA TRP A 462 17.91 10.93 10.75
C TRP A 462 19.31 11.40 11.16
N THR A 463 19.57 12.69 11.04
CA THR A 463 20.84 13.30 11.48
C THR A 463 20.65 14.77 11.84
N ALA A 464 21.54 15.29 12.69
CA ALA A 464 21.70 16.72 12.95
C ALA A 464 22.93 17.32 12.23
N VAL A 465 23.76 16.45 11.62
CA VAL A 465 25.03 16.78 10.95
C VAL A 465 25.09 16.03 9.61
N PRO A 466 24.37 16.48 8.57
CA PRO A 466 24.22 15.73 7.32
C PRO A 466 25.55 15.40 6.63
N ASN A 467 26.49 16.35 6.57
CA ASN A 467 27.82 16.12 5.97
C ASN A 467 28.56 14.96 6.64
N ASP A 468 28.65 14.98 7.98
CA ASP A 468 29.30 13.91 8.75
C ASP A 468 28.60 12.58 8.56
N ARG A 469 27.26 12.58 8.54
CA ARG A 469 26.49 11.34 8.40
C ARG A 469 26.63 10.71 7.02
N MET A 470 26.63 11.53 5.98
CA MET A 470 26.91 11.10 4.61
C MET A 470 28.31 10.50 4.50
N ILE A 471 29.34 11.18 5.03
CA ILE A 471 30.73 10.67 5.05
C ILE A 471 30.82 9.36 5.84
N GLN A 472 30.15 9.27 6.98
CA GLN A 472 30.06 8.07 7.80
C GLN A 472 29.49 6.89 7.01
N HIS A 473 28.35 7.08 6.35
CA HIS A 473 27.73 6.06 5.50
C HIS A 473 28.65 5.66 4.36
N TRP A 474 29.23 6.60 3.62
CA TRP A 474 30.17 6.30 2.54
C TRP A 474 31.41 5.52 3.01
N ARG A 475 31.86 5.73 4.25
CA ARG A 475 33.00 5.01 4.85
C ARG A 475 32.60 3.71 5.55
N HIS A 476 31.32 3.33 5.57
CA HIS A 476 30.79 2.25 6.40
C HIS A 476 31.16 2.41 7.89
N GLN A 477 31.10 3.64 8.41
CA GLN A 477 31.45 4.00 9.79
C GLN A 477 30.19 4.45 10.55
N SER A 478 29.94 3.86 11.71
CA SER A 478 28.78 4.21 12.56
C SER A 478 27.42 4.13 11.83
N SER A 479 27.35 3.37 10.73
CA SER A 479 26.18 3.13 9.90
C SER A 479 25.57 1.76 10.16
N ASN A 480 24.44 1.48 9.49
CA ASN A 480 23.75 0.21 9.57
C ASN A 480 24.63 -0.91 8.97
N GLN A 481 24.89 -1.95 9.76
CA GLN A 481 25.80 -3.02 9.37
C GLN A 481 25.26 -3.89 8.23
N LEU A 482 23.94 -4.12 8.19
CA LEU A 482 23.30 -4.89 7.10
C LEU A 482 23.41 -4.12 5.77
N MET A 483 23.14 -2.81 5.81
CA MET A 483 23.31 -1.92 4.66
C MET A 483 24.76 -1.94 4.14
N ASN A 484 25.73 -1.81 5.04
CA ASN A 484 27.15 -1.86 4.68
C ASN A 484 27.54 -3.21 4.05
N LEU A 485 27.02 -4.32 4.58
CA LEU A 485 27.24 -5.65 4.02
C LEU A 485 26.69 -5.72 2.59
N ILE A 486 25.44 -5.29 2.39
CA ILE A 486 24.77 -5.28 1.08
C ILE A 486 25.57 -4.47 0.05
N GLU A 487 25.96 -3.23 0.37
CA GLU A 487 26.78 -2.41 -0.54
C GLU A 487 28.14 -3.06 -0.86
N SER A 488 28.77 -3.69 0.14
CA SER A 488 30.07 -4.35 -0.05
C SER A 488 29.96 -5.60 -0.93
N VAL A 489 28.89 -6.38 -0.77
CA VAL A 489 28.60 -7.53 -1.63
C VAL A 489 28.35 -7.06 -3.06
N CYS A 490 27.52 -6.02 -3.26
CA CYS A 490 27.32 -5.43 -4.58
C CYS A 490 28.62 -4.94 -5.22
N THR A 491 29.46 -4.24 -4.46
CA THR A 491 30.75 -3.75 -4.96
C THR A 491 31.70 -4.89 -5.33
N ALA A 492 31.69 -6.00 -4.58
CA ALA A 492 32.52 -7.17 -4.86
C ALA A 492 32.03 -7.98 -6.07
N LEU A 493 30.70 -8.10 -6.26
CA LEU A 493 30.09 -8.88 -7.34
C LEU A 493 29.98 -8.11 -8.65
N PHE A 494 29.69 -6.81 -8.58
CA PHE A 494 29.39 -5.95 -9.73
C PHE A 494 30.32 -4.73 -9.80
N PRO A 495 31.65 -4.94 -9.84
CA PRO A 495 32.63 -3.86 -9.67
C PRO A 495 32.57 -2.78 -10.76
N THR A 496 32.04 -3.10 -11.94
CA THR A 496 31.92 -2.20 -13.09
C THR A 496 30.68 -1.32 -13.07
N GLU A 497 29.67 -1.68 -12.28
CA GLU A 497 28.39 -0.98 -12.23
C GLU A 497 28.35 0.03 -11.08
N HIS A 498 29.22 -0.14 -10.08
CA HIS A 498 29.38 0.80 -8.97
C HIS A 498 28.08 1.00 -8.15
N PHE A 499 27.36 -0.09 -7.87
CA PHE A 499 26.21 -0.06 -6.96
C PHE A 499 26.58 0.44 -5.56
N ARG A 500 25.90 1.51 -5.13
CA ARG A 500 26.08 2.15 -3.81
C ARG A 500 24.77 2.73 -3.28
N PHE A 501 24.72 2.97 -1.98
CA PHE A 501 23.65 3.74 -1.35
C PHE A 501 23.82 5.24 -1.58
N HIS A 502 22.85 5.86 -2.25
CA HIS A 502 22.83 7.29 -2.53
C HIS A 502 22.05 8.04 -1.44
N TYR A 503 22.68 9.03 -0.83
CA TYR A 503 22.08 9.87 0.21
C TYR A 503 21.17 10.95 -0.38
N ARG A 504 19.94 11.05 0.14
CA ARG A 504 18.99 12.13 -0.18
C ARG A 504 18.28 12.61 1.08
N THR A 505 18.20 13.91 1.26
CA THR A 505 17.37 14.52 2.31
C THR A 505 15.91 14.49 1.85
N VAL A 506 15.01 13.97 2.68
CA VAL A 506 13.58 13.82 2.34
C VAL A 506 12.66 14.60 3.26
N HIS A 507 13.14 15.05 4.42
CA HIS A 507 12.33 15.82 5.35
C HIS A 507 13.21 16.67 6.27
N LEU A 508 12.84 17.93 6.45
CA LEU A 508 13.48 18.81 7.43
C LEU A 508 12.71 18.75 8.74
N LEU A 509 13.40 18.40 9.82
CA LEU A 509 12.76 18.36 11.13
C LEU A 509 12.57 19.78 11.65
N HIS A 510 11.35 20.14 12.03
CA HIS A 510 11.05 21.44 12.62
C HIS A 510 10.81 21.37 14.14
N GLU A 511 10.77 20.18 14.73
CA GLU A 511 10.78 19.98 16.18
C GLU A 511 11.50 18.65 16.51
N ALA A 512 12.22 18.61 17.65
CA ALA A 512 12.95 17.40 18.08
C ALA A 512 12.03 16.17 18.30
N PRO A 513 10.84 16.28 18.94
CA PRO A 513 9.96 15.14 19.15
C PRO A 513 9.49 14.45 17.86
N LEU A 514 9.42 15.19 16.75
CA LEU A 514 9.01 14.64 15.45
C LEU A 514 10.03 13.65 14.89
N ALA A 515 11.29 13.71 15.31
CA ALA A 515 12.32 12.80 14.80
C ALA A 515 11.91 11.32 14.94
N LYS A 516 11.27 10.95 16.05
CA LYS A 516 10.80 9.57 16.26
C LYS A 516 9.70 9.18 15.27
N LEU A 517 8.72 10.07 15.15
CA LEU A 517 7.54 9.85 14.34
C LEU A 517 7.89 9.78 12.85
N VAL A 518 8.64 10.75 12.35
CA VAL A 518 8.97 10.84 10.93
C VAL A 518 9.89 9.69 10.51
N GLU A 519 10.92 9.35 11.30
CA GLU A 519 11.83 8.23 10.97
C GLU A 519 11.06 6.90 10.89
N HIS A 520 10.17 6.64 11.85
CA HIS A 520 9.35 5.43 11.87
C HIS A 520 8.32 5.40 10.75
N PHE A 521 7.62 6.52 10.53
CA PHE A 521 6.64 6.68 9.46
C PHE A 521 7.26 6.43 8.08
N LEU A 522 8.37 7.11 7.76
CA LEU A 522 9.10 6.91 6.52
C LEU A 522 9.62 5.48 6.37
N SER A 523 10.12 4.88 7.45
CA SER A 523 10.59 3.49 7.42
C SER A 523 9.47 2.51 7.05
N ARG A 524 8.24 2.74 7.55
CA ARG A 524 7.06 1.93 7.21
C ARG A 524 6.63 2.13 5.77
N ILE A 525 6.46 3.37 5.30
CA ILE A 525 5.93 3.61 3.95
C ILE A 525 6.94 3.28 2.85
N CYS A 526 8.24 3.49 3.08
CA CYS A 526 9.29 3.18 2.11
C CYS A 526 9.73 1.71 2.14
N GLY A 527 9.25 0.91 3.10
CA GLY A 527 9.68 -0.48 3.27
C GLY A 527 11.16 -0.61 3.63
N SER A 528 11.71 0.34 4.40
CA SER A 528 13.14 0.33 4.74
C SER A 528 13.52 -0.76 5.74
N TYR A 529 12.56 -1.49 6.30
CA TYR A 529 12.85 -2.56 7.25
C TYR A 529 13.32 -3.83 6.58
N SER A 530 14.20 -4.56 7.26
CA SER A 530 14.74 -5.85 6.79
C SER A 530 13.67 -6.90 6.48
N SER A 531 12.53 -6.88 7.18
CA SER A 531 11.38 -7.73 6.88
C SER A 531 10.64 -7.36 5.59
N ASP A 532 10.89 -6.16 5.07
CA ASP A 532 10.25 -5.58 3.88
C ASP A 532 11.24 -5.46 2.71
N GLY A 533 12.46 -5.99 2.85
CA GLY A 533 13.52 -5.92 1.83
C GLY A 533 14.47 -4.73 1.96
N GLY A 534 14.20 -3.77 2.85
CA GLY A 534 15.14 -2.69 3.20
C GLY A 534 16.22 -3.12 4.19
N THR A 535 16.96 -2.18 4.77
CA THR A 535 18.13 -2.48 5.62
C THR A 535 17.95 -2.20 7.10
N ASN A 536 16.92 -1.46 7.53
CA ASN A 536 16.65 -1.16 8.93
C ASN A 536 16.35 -2.44 9.73
N THR A 537 17.23 -2.77 10.67
CA THR A 537 17.10 -3.96 11.55
C THR A 537 16.37 -3.64 12.86
N VAL A 538 16.17 -2.35 13.16
CA VAL A 538 15.47 -1.85 14.34
C VAL A 538 14.39 -0.88 13.91
N PHE A 539 13.34 -0.72 14.73
CA PHE A 539 12.32 0.29 14.50
C PHE A 539 12.90 1.70 14.54
N GLY A 540 12.48 2.54 13.58
CA GLY A 540 12.82 3.96 13.55
C GLY A 540 12.37 4.65 14.84
N GLY A 541 13.06 5.73 15.22
CA GLY A 541 12.75 6.55 16.39
C GLY A 541 13.41 6.11 17.70
N ARG A 542 14.19 5.03 17.71
CA ARG A 542 14.89 4.56 18.91
C ARG A 542 16.18 5.32 19.22
N SER A 543 16.83 5.86 18.19
CA SER A 543 18.16 6.48 18.30
C SER A 543 18.12 7.97 17.99
N VAL A 544 17.09 8.69 18.48
CA VAL A 544 16.88 10.10 18.18
C VAL A 544 17.28 11.08 19.29
N HIS A 545 17.91 10.61 20.37
CA HIS A 545 18.18 11.47 21.52
C HIS A 545 19.09 12.67 21.21
N SER A 546 19.89 12.61 20.14
CA SER A 546 20.64 13.78 19.69
C SER A 546 19.76 14.87 19.06
N ALA A 547 18.51 14.58 18.69
CA ALA A 547 17.58 15.59 18.16
C ALA A 547 17.26 16.62 19.24
N ASP A 548 17.10 16.17 20.49
CA ASP A 548 16.91 17.03 21.66
C ASP A 548 18.11 17.96 21.93
N LYS A 549 19.27 17.66 21.35
CA LYS A 549 20.52 18.43 21.51
C LYS A 549 20.75 19.44 20.39
N ALA A 550 19.99 19.37 19.30
CA ALA A 550 20.07 20.36 18.23
C ALA A 550 19.53 21.70 18.72
N LYS A 551 20.17 22.79 18.30
CA LYS A 551 19.79 24.13 18.74
C LYS A 551 18.41 24.53 18.18
N PRO A 552 17.53 25.18 18.96
CA PRO A 552 16.22 25.64 18.50
C PRO A 552 16.25 26.47 17.21
N GLU A 553 17.30 27.26 17.01
CA GLU A 553 17.46 28.11 15.81
C GLU A 553 17.53 27.28 14.53
N LYS A 554 18.11 26.07 14.59
CA LYS A 554 18.18 25.15 13.45
C LYS A 554 16.83 24.60 13.05
N TYR A 555 15.97 24.35 14.03
CA TYR A 555 14.58 23.99 13.75
C TYR A 555 13.81 25.15 13.11
N ASN A 556 14.04 26.38 13.54
CA ASN A 556 13.43 27.57 12.93
C ASN A 556 13.91 27.82 11.49
N GLU A 557 15.20 27.58 11.20
CA GLU A 557 15.74 27.62 9.83
C GLU A 557 15.01 26.60 8.94
N ASN A 558 14.85 25.37 9.42
CA ASN A 558 14.10 24.33 8.72
C ASN A 558 12.62 24.73 8.46
N VAL A 559 11.94 25.37 9.42
CA VAL A 559 10.58 25.87 9.21
C VAL A 559 10.53 26.89 8.07
N ARG A 560 11.50 27.79 7.97
CA ARG A 560 11.53 28.79 6.89
C ARG A 560 11.69 28.12 5.53
N GLU A 561 12.59 27.14 5.40
CA GLU A 561 12.77 26.38 4.15
C GLU A 561 11.47 25.63 3.78
N ILE A 562 10.82 24.98 4.76
CA ILE A 562 9.54 24.29 4.54
C ILE A 562 8.46 25.26 4.04
N ILE A 563 8.30 26.42 4.67
CA ILE A 563 7.31 27.43 4.26
C ILE A 563 7.58 27.90 2.82
N GLN A 564 8.85 28.12 2.46
CA GLN A 564 9.24 28.56 1.13
C GLN A 564 8.85 27.56 0.02
N THR A 565 8.77 26.27 0.33
CA THR A 565 8.30 25.27 -0.65
C THR A 565 6.81 25.40 -0.98
N GLY A 566 5.98 25.92 -0.05
CA GLY A 566 4.52 25.97 -0.16
C GLY A 566 3.81 24.60 -0.14
N ILE A 567 4.54 23.49 -0.20
CA ILE A 567 4.01 22.12 -0.31
C ILE A 567 3.20 21.74 0.92
N PHE A 568 3.68 22.10 2.11
CA PHE A 568 3.01 21.76 3.35
C PHE A 568 1.57 22.29 3.40
N ASP A 569 1.37 23.58 3.08
CA ASP A 569 0.05 24.21 3.17
C ASP A 569 -0.92 23.64 2.13
N GLN A 570 -0.43 23.43 0.90
CA GLN A 570 -1.20 22.81 -0.19
C GLN A 570 -1.67 21.41 0.18
N ASN A 571 -0.75 20.57 0.66
CA ASN A 571 -1.06 19.22 1.08
C ASN A 571 -1.96 19.19 2.31
N MET A 572 -1.75 20.08 3.26
CA MET A 572 -2.57 20.16 4.46
C MET A 572 -4.03 20.48 4.11
N GLU A 573 -4.27 21.43 3.20
CA GLU A 573 -5.63 21.73 2.74
C GLU A 573 -6.26 20.53 2.01
N ARG A 574 -5.51 19.87 1.14
CA ARG A 574 -5.93 18.63 0.49
C ARG A 574 -6.32 17.55 1.50
N ILE A 575 -5.51 17.37 2.55
CA ILE A 575 -5.77 16.37 3.60
C ILE A 575 -7.05 16.73 4.37
N LYS A 576 -7.32 18.00 4.68
CA LYS A 576 -8.60 18.39 5.32
C LYS A 576 -9.80 18.00 4.47
N ILE A 577 -9.73 18.24 3.15
CA ILE A 577 -10.79 17.87 2.21
C ILE A 577 -10.98 16.34 2.20
N SER A 578 -9.88 15.58 2.15
CA SER A 578 -9.87 14.10 2.24
C SER A 578 -10.53 13.62 3.53
N VAL A 579 -10.15 14.18 4.69
CA VAL A 579 -10.73 13.87 6.01
C VAL A 579 -12.23 14.17 6.04
N LYS A 580 -12.66 15.32 5.50
CA LYS A 580 -14.09 15.69 5.42
C LYS A 580 -14.86 14.68 4.57
N TYR A 581 -14.32 14.29 3.42
CA TYR A 581 -14.93 13.30 2.54
C TYR A 581 -15.07 11.93 3.20
N GLU A 582 -14.00 11.42 3.82
CA GLU A 582 -14.04 10.15 4.55
C GLU A 582 -15.03 10.18 5.72
N THR A 583 -15.17 11.33 6.39
CA THR A 583 -16.19 11.52 7.42
C THR A 583 -17.61 11.37 6.86
N LEU A 584 -17.88 11.98 5.70
CA LEU A 584 -19.19 11.87 5.02
C LEU A 584 -19.44 10.43 4.55
N ARG A 585 -18.43 9.77 3.99
CA ARG A 585 -18.48 8.38 3.57
C ARG A 585 -18.78 7.44 4.75
N ALA A 586 -18.12 7.62 5.87
CA ALA A 586 -18.38 6.86 7.09
C ALA A 586 -19.82 7.08 7.59
N GLN A 587 -20.34 8.31 7.55
CA GLN A 587 -21.73 8.60 7.91
C GLN A 587 -22.74 7.91 6.98
N ALA A 588 -22.49 7.94 5.67
CA ALA A 588 -23.31 7.26 4.67
C ALA A 588 -23.33 5.75 4.91
N TYR A 589 -22.17 5.15 5.19
CA TYR A 589 -22.06 3.72 5.48
C TYR A 589 -22.79 3.33 6.78
N ALA A 590 -22.66 4.12 7.85
CA ALA A 590 -23.45 3.91 9.07
C ALA A 590 -24.96 3.96 8.82
N LYS A 591 -25.42 4.92 8.01
CA LYS A 591 -26.83 5.02 7.61
C LYS A 591 -27.27 3.78 6.81
N GLN A 592 -26.46 3.33 5.85
CA GLN A 592 -26.72 2.12 5.07
C GLN A 592 -26.80 0.87 5.96
N GLN A 593 -25.90 0.71 6.93
CA GLN A 593 -25.95 -0.41 7.88
C GLN A 593 -27.21 -0.37 8.76
N ARG A 594 -27.66 0.81 9.20
CA ARG A 594 -28.92 0.95 9.95
C ARG A 594 -30.11 0.52 9.10
N ILE A 595 -30.20 1.01 7.86
CA ILE A 595 -31.24 0.60 6.90
C ILE A 595 -31.19 -0.91 6.66
N GLY A 596 -30.00 -1.48 6.44
CA GLY A 596 -29.83 -2.92 6.25
C GLY A 596 -30.30 -3.74 7.45
N LYS A 597 -30.03 -3.28 8.68
CA LYS A 597 -30.52 -3.90 9.91
C LYS A 597 -32.05 -3.80 10.03
N GLU A 598 -32.65 -2.67 9.67
CA GLU A 598 -34.10 -2.49 9.65
C GLU A 598 -34.79 -3.36 8.60
N LEU A 599 -34.26 -3.40 7.38
CA LEU A 599 -34.73 -4.29 6.31
C LEU A 599 -34.64 -5.76 6.74
N LYS A 600 -33.54 -6.18 7.36
CA LYS A 600 -33.38 -7.54 7.87
C LYS A 600 -34.45 -7.91 8.92
N LYS A 601 -34.95 -6.94 9.69
CA LYS A 601 -36.07 -7.14 10.64
C LYS A 601 -37.43 -7.18 9.94
N LEU A 602 -37.61 -6.43 8.84
CA LEU A 602 -38.86 -6.36 8.09
C LEU A 602 -39.05 -7.55 7.14
N ILE A 603 -37.98 -8.13 6.60
CA ILE A 603 -38.02 -9.25 5.66
C ILE A 603 -38.89 -10.40 6.17
N PRO A 604 -38.72 -10.92 7.42
CA PRO A 604 -39.57 -12.00 7.93
C PRO A 604 -41.06 -11.65 7.96
N ALA A 605 -41.43 -10.40 8.28
CA ALA A 605 -42.82 -9.96 8.32
C ALA A 605 -43.44 -9.90 6.91
N VAL A 606 -42.71 -9.35 5.94
CA VAL A 606 -43.16 -9.30 4.53
C VAL A 606 -43.25 -10.70 3.93
N VAL A 607 -42.26 -11.56 4.20
CA VAL A 607 -42.26 -12.97 3.80
C VAL A 607 -43.47 -13.68 4.41
N GLY A 608 -43.76 -13.46 5.70
CA GLY A 608 -44.93 -14.02 6.37
C GLY A 608 -46.27 -13.55 5.76
N GLN A 609 -46.41 -12.26 5.48
CA GLN A 609 -47.60 -11.72 4.80
C GLN A 609 -47.78 -12.30 3.38
N THR A 610 -46.68 -12.44 2.65
CA THR A 610 -46.69 -13.01 1.29
C THR A 610 -47.05 -14.50 1.33
N GLN A 611 -46.50 -15.26 2.28
CA GLN A 611 -46.88 -16.65 2.50
C GLN A 611 -48.35 -16.80 2.89
N ALA A 612 -48.88 -15.92 3.73
CA ALA A 612 -50.30 -15.88 4.08
C ALA A 612 -51.19 -15.57 2.85
N ALA A 613 -50.81 -14.60 2.02
CA ALA A 613 -51.51 -14.27 0.79
C ALA A 613 -51.51 -15.44 -0.22
N ILE A 614 -50.36 -16.12 -0.38
CA ILE A 614 -50.25 -17.32 -1.21
C ILE A 614 -51.16 -18.44 -0.67
N ALA A 615 -51.21 -18.64 0.65
CA ALA A 615 -52.08 -19.63 1.26
C ALA A 615 -53.57 -19.31 1.02
N HIS A 616 -53.96 -18.03 1.14
CA HIS A 616 -55.31 -17.57 0.83
C HIS A 616 -55.69 -17.83 -0.63
N LEU A 617 -54.81 -17.47 -1.59
CA LEU A 617 -55.04 -17.72 -3.01
C LEU A 617 -55.18 -19.21 -3.34
N LYS A 618 -54.36 -20.07 -2.72
CA LYS A 618 -54.47 -21.53 -2.89
C LYS A 618 -55.82 -22.05 -2.35
N ASN A 619 -56.30 -21.51 -1.23
CA ASN A 619 -57.61 -21.86 -0.67
C ASN A 619 -58.75 -21.44 -1.60
N GLU A 620 -58.71 -20.21 -2.15
CA GLU A 620 -59.70 -19.74 -3.12
C GLU A 620 -59.69 -20.57 -4.42
N GLN A 621 -58.50 -20.94 -4.93
CA GLN A 621 -58.39 -21.85 -6.08
C GLN A 621 -59.01 -23.23 -5.79
N ARG A 622 -58.83 -23.75 -4.57
CA ARG A 622 -59.47 -25.01 -4.15
C ARG A 622 -60.99 -24.89 -4.15
N LYS A 623 -61.56 -23.83 -3.55
CA LYS A 623 -63.01 -23.56 -3.57
C LYS A 623 -63.55 -23.46 -4.99
N ARG A 624 -62.85 -22.76 -5.90
CA ARG A 624 -63.24 -22.67 -7.32
C ARG A 624 -63.27 -24.03 -8.00
N LYS A 625 -62.29 -24.91 -7.73
CA LYS A 625 -62.28 -26.29 -8.24
C LYS A 625 -63.45 -27.10 -7.70
N GLU A 626 -63.76 -26.98 -6.40
CA GLU A 626 -64.89 -27.66 -5.76
C GLU A 626 -66.23 -27.17 -6.36
N MET A 627 -66.42 -25.87 -6.55
CA MET A 627 -67.60 -25.31 -7.23
C MET A 627 -67.73 -25.77 -8.68
N GLN A 628 -66.62 -25.82 -9.44
CA GLN A 628 -66.63 -26.33 -10.81
C GLN A 628 -67.00 -27.81 -10.87
N GLN A 629 -66.50 -28.62 -9.92
CA GLN A 629 -66.85 -30.03 -9.81
C GLN A 629 -68.35 -30.21 -9.51
N GLU A 630 -68.91 -29.41 -8.60
CA GLU A 630 -70.35 -29.47 -8.30
C GLU A 630 -71.20 -28.97 -9.48
N ALA A 631 -70.80 -27.88 -10.15
CA ALA A 631 -71.47 -27.40 -11.36
C ALA A 631 -71.47 -28.47 -12.46
N ASN A 632 -70.34 -29.15 -12.68
CA ASN A 632 -70.24 -30.28 -13.62
C ASN A 632 -71.13 -31.46 -13.19
N ARG A 633 -71.23 -31.74 -11.88
CA ARG A 633 -72.11 -32.78 -11.33
C ARG A 633 -73.58 -32.46 -11.61
N VAL A 634 -74.00 -31.23 -11.33
CA VAL A 634 -75.36 -30.74 -11.59
C VAL A 634 -75.67 -30.77 -13.09
N ALA A 635 -74.76 -30.27 -13.93
CA ALA A 635 -74.93 -30.30 -15.39
C ALA A 635 -75.10 -31.74 -15.91
N LYS A 636 -74.35 -32.70 -15.38
CA LYS A 636 -74.50 -34.13 -15.73
C LYS A 636 -75.85 -34.71 -15.30
N ILE A 637 -76.38 -34.32 -14.14
CA ILE A 637 -77.71 -34.71 -13.67
C ILE A 637 -78.79 -34.11 -14.58
N VAL A 638 -78.70 -32.82 -14.89
CA VAL A 638 -79.63 -32.11 -15.79
C VAL A 638 -79.61 -32.74 -17.18
N TYR A 639 -78.42 -32.96 -17.74
CA TYR A 639 -78.25 -33.63 -19.03
C TYR A 639 -78.89 -35.02 -19.04
N ARG A 640 -78.67 -35.84 -18.00
CA ARG A 640 -79.29 -37.17 -17.88
C ARG A 640 -80.81 -37.09 -17.83
N LYS A 641 -81.39 -36.17 -17.05
CA LYS A 641 -82.84 -35.96 -16.97
C LYS A 641 -83.42 -35.52 -18.31
N TRP A 642 -82.78 -34.56 -18.96
CA TRP A 642 -83.19 -34.06 -20.28
C TRP A 642 -83.12 -35.15 -21.35
N HIS A 643 -82.01 -35.90 -21.39
CA HIS A 643 -81.84 -37.03 -22.31
C HIS A 643 -82.87 -38.13 -22.07
N ALA A 644 -83.17 -38.47 -20.81
CA ALA A 644 -84.23 -39.43 -20.48
C ALA A 644 -85.61 -38.93 -20.96
N GLY A 645 -85.89 -37.63 -20.83
CA GLY A 645 -87.10 -37.02 -21.38
C GLY A 645 -87.17 -37.09 -22.91
N LEU A 646 -86.05 -36.89 -23.60
CA LEU A 646 -85.97 -37.04 -25.06
C LEU A 646 -86.16 -38.48 -25.53
N GLU A 647 -85.52 -39.45 -24.86
CA GLU A 647 -85.70 -40.87 -25.15
C GLU A 647 -87.13 -41.32 -24.89
N MET A 648 -87.79 -40.82 -23.84
CA MET A 648 -89.22 -41.05 -23.62
C MET A 648 -90.07 -40.45 -24.74
N LYS A 649 -89.75 -39.24 -25.23
CA LYS A 649 -90.45 -38.64 -26.38
C LYS A 649 -90.24 -39.45 -27.67
N LYS A 650 -89.02 -39.93 -27.95
CA LYS A 650 -88.73 -40.81 -29.09
C LYS A 650 -89.46 -42.14 -28.99
N ALA A 651 -89.40 -42.80 -27.83
CA ALA A 651 -90.11 -44.06 -27.61
C ALA A 651 -91.62 -43.88 -27.80
N ALA A 652 -92.18 -42.76 -27.33
CA ALA A 652 -93.59 -42.43 -27.50
C ALA A 652 -93.98 -42.11 -28.96
N SER A 653 -93.09 -41.47 -29.72
CA SER A 653 -93.26 -41.22 -31.16
C SER A 653 -93.20 -42.51 -31.98
N ILE A 654 -92.27 -43.42 -31.67
CA ILE A 654 -92.16 -44.72 -32.34
C ILE A 654 -93.37 -45.60 -32.03
N THR A 655 -93.88 -45.55 -30.78
CA THR A 655 -95.13 -46.23 -30.47
C THR A 655 -96.28 -45.60 -31.26
N GLU A 656 -96.39 -44.28 -31.35
CA GLU A 656 -97.43 -43.65 -32.18
C GLU A 656 -97.37 -44.06 -33.65
N GLU A 657 -96.20 -44.07 -34.30
CA GLU A 657 -96.06 -44.55 -35.69
C GLU A 657 -96.43 -46.03 -35.85
N VAL A 658 -95.98 -46.90 -34.93
CA VAL A 658 -96.32 -48.33 -34.96
C VAL A 658 -97.81 -48.55 -34.71
N TRP A 659 -98.42 -47.75 -33.84
CA TRP A 659 -99.85 -47.83 -33.54
C TRP A 659 -100.70 -47.32 -34.70
N GLU A 660 -100.35 -46.21 -35.33
CA GLU A 660 -101.03 -45.71 -36.54
C GLU A 660 -100.91 -46.71 -37.69
N SER A 661 -99.73 -47.31 -37.88
CA SER A 661 -99.55 -48.37 -38.88
C SER A 661 -100.36 -49.64 -38.59
N LEU A 662 -100.65 -49.97 -37.33
CA LEU A 662 -101.46 -51.15 -36.95
C LEU A 662 -102.97 -50.88 -37.03
N ASP A 663 -103.40 -49.65 -36.75
CA ASP A 663 -104.80 -49.20 -36.90
C ASP A 663 -105.17 -49.08 -38.38
N ASP A 664 -104.28 -48.49 -39.21
CA ASP A 664 -104.45 -48.40 -40.67
C ASP A 664 -104.45 -49.79 -41.35
N ALA A 665 -103.74 -50.75 -40.77
CA ALA A 665 -103.75 -52.14 -41.25
C ALA A 665 -105.01 -52.93 -40.83
N GLY A 666 -105.91 -52.33 -40.01
CA GLY A 666 -107.15 -52.96 -39.55
C GLY A 666 -106.94 -54.15 -38.61
N VAL A 667 -105.76 -54.25 -37.98
CA VAL A 667 -105.38 -55.40 -37.13
C VAL A 667 -105.88 -55.23 -35.68
N LEU A 668 -106.26 -54.02 -35.29
CA LEU A 668 -106.70 -53.71 -33.93
C LEU A 668 -108.21 -53.91 -33.77
N SER A 669 -108.60 -54.58 -32.69
CA SER A 669 -110.03 -54.69 -32.33
C SER A 669 -110.55 -53.36 -31.79
N ALA A 670 -111.85 -53.10 -31.93
CA ALA A 670 -112.49 -51.85 -31.49
C ALA A 670 -112.24 -51.52 -30.00
N ASP A 671 -112.10 -52.53 -29.16
CA ASP A 671 -111.79 -52.36 -27.73
C ASP A 671 -110.36 -51.85 -27.49
N VAL A 672 -109.40 -52.23 -28.35
CA VAL A 672 -108.01 -51.77 -28.29
C VAL A 672 -107.90 -50.33 -28.77
N SER A 673 -108.58 -49.96 -29.87
CA SER A 673 -108.60 -48.57 -30.35
C SER A 673 -109.27 -47.62 -29.33
N ALA A 674 -110.33 -48.07 -28.64
CA ALA A 674 -110.97 -47.32 -27.56
C ALA A 674 -110.07 -47.16 -26.31
N PHE A 675 -109.26 -48.17 -25.99
CA PHE A 675 -108.27 -48.10 -24.90
C PHE A 675 -107.11 -47.13 -25.25
N VAL A 676 -106.63 -47.17 -26.49
CA VAL A 676 -105.58 -46.26 -26.99
C VAL A 676 -106.06 -44.80 -26.99
N ALA A 677 -107.31 -44.52 -27.36
CA ALA A 677 -107.89 -43.18 -27.27
C ALA A 677 -107.92 -42.64 -25.83
N ARG A 678 -108.17 -43.50 -24.82
CA ARG A 678 -108.10 -43.12 -23.40
C ARG A 678 -106.66 -42.85 -22.94
N ILE A 679 -105.68 -43.62 -23.43
CA ILE A 679 -104.26 -43.36 -23.15
C ILE A 679 -103.80 -42.03 -23.76
N ARG A 680 -104.21 -41.70 -25.00
CA ARG A 680 -103.93 -40.40 -25.65
C ARG A 680 -104.47 -39.23 -24.82
N SER A 681 -105.70 -39.34 -24.32
CA SER A 681 -106.31 -38.33 -23.43
C SER A 681 -105.58 -38.18 -22.08
N ALA A 682 -105.09 -39.27 -21.49
CA ALA A 682 -104.31 -39.24 -20.25
C ALA A 682 -102.86 -38.74 -20.43
N ARG A 683 -102.28 -38.94 -21.62
CA ARG A 683 -100.94 -38.46 -22.00
C ARG A 683 -100.91 -36.95 -22.17
N ASP A 684 -101.95 -36.33 -22.72
CA ASP A 684 -102.01 -34.88 -22.90
C ASP A 684 -102.06 -34.12 -21.56
N SER A 685 -102.69 -34.71 -20.55
CA SER A 685 -102.78 -34.14 -19.20
C SER A 685 -101.51 -34.36 -18.38
N SER A 686 -100.83 -35.49 -18.55
CA SER A 686 -99.59 -35.82 -17.82
C SER A 686 -98.33 -35.17 -18.44
N SER A 687 -98.29 -35.03 -19.77
CA SER A 687 -97.16 -34.42 -20.48
C SER A 687 -97.11 -32.90 -20.31
N ARG A 688 -98.26 -32.22 -20.15
CA ARG A 688 -98.31 -30.78 -19.82
C ARG A 688 -97.69 -30.48 -18.45
N ARG A 689 -97.99 -31.30 -17.43
CA ARG A 689 -97.42 -31.17 -16.07
C ARG A 689 -95.93 -31.51 -15.95
N LEU A 690 -95.35 -32.17 -16.94
CA LEU A 690 -93.92 -32.49 -16.99
C LEU A 690 -93.12 -31.44 -17.79
N ILE A 691 -93.81 -30.61 -18.58
CA ILE A 691 -93.24 -29.54 -19.40
C ILE A 691 -93.31 -28.19 -18.68
N GLU A 692 -94.39 -27.92 -17.93
CA GLU A 692 -94.42 -26.90 -16.86
C GLU A 692 -93.47 -27.26 -15.72
#